data_AF-A0A955C9Y8-F1
#
_entry.id   AF-A0A955C9Y8-F1
#
_cell.length_a   1.000
_cell.length_b   1.000
_cell.length_c   1.000
_cell.angle_alpha   90.00
_cell.angle_beta   90.00
_cell.angle_gamma   90.00
#
_symmetry.space_group_name_H-M   'P 1'
#
loop_
_entity.id
_entity.type
_entity.pdbx_description
1 polymer ?
#
loop_
_entity_poly.entity_id
_entity_poly.type
_entity_poly.pdbx_seq_one_letter_code
_entity_poly.pdbx_strand_id
1 'polypeptide(L)'
;ANGTGPNGTYVYQLCFCLDKRFSNPALDMMIRADDEFDVILNGNFLGTWGGCFNCPTPVGLTFANPNLFRPGENCLQIVVRNLGGVVTGFNMQGSVRATDGQCCCEPDDLFRDIASGVDDTGGLIASGADDDTWTVTVDAAGGTVPRPATVINPNSAWLTIPGTKWIAASYTGPNGVYTYEYCFCLEKWFENARLIMDLRADDNAEVYLNGNLVGATPLIYAFNTPLPTHVDVTNQTLFRVGENCIEVVVRNTHGVVTGVNIAGSITARNGLCCDDRAECGPRPDGLACEPVTCPDAGQTCVPVCYNVNGDTVTVIDCDCRQPDECHAVWPGTLPAQIICEGGCPPGMDCIQRVTQRADGSVDYCCECVENPITGACCFSVGGCVILSQQACQSQGGVYLGDFTSCLGDQACCLPNGACVDTDALCCELVYGGLPQGPGSVCLGDANGDGRDDLCYPPTCSPVPGTLRCRNVQCPDLGEKCKPRCVRVELGTTYVIEVLDCECVGPNDCHIEIDSLTREATCVGGCVGLNAYCHTTFVDLGDGTAKMCCECIDIPEPYSCCNAETGQCLDLIPGATSCPVGYTLVAGPCGNLQACCLPTGVCVDTYLACCVDMGGTPMGAGTSCATTICPAPICRPIPGTTLCSSTVCPIAGQECLPRCVRVEPGTTNVIEVIDCDCVSPNECHIEVDPASNSFFCVGACPPGMTCRTIVSDLPDGTQQVCCECVDDPTPFACCNIDTGECLDLAPGTTMCPPGFSLVPGPCGNLIACCLPDGTCIDTFDACCTEMGGMAQPAGVTCESSPCGLTVNCLPVPGTPFCFDTVCPIAGQECRPRCVKTQPGSTFVLEVVDCDCVSPNDCHIEVDAANNWSCVGACSTPGAFCQTIITDNPDGTITICCQCMIP
;
A
#
# COMPACT_ATOMS: atom_id res chain seq x y z
N ALA A 1 -15.13 -16.40 21.52
CA ALA A 1 -16.41 -16.16 22.23
C ALA A 1 -16.68 -17.34 23.16
N ASN A 2 -17.19 -17.11 24.38
CA ASN A 2 -17.67 -18.18 25.27
C ASN A 2 -18.77 -18.96 24.54
N GLY A 3 -18.72 -20.29 24.54
CA GLY A 3 -19.52 -21.20 23.69
C GLY A 3 -21.05 -21.15 23.81
N THR A 4 -21.63 -20.07 24.36
CA THR A 4 -23.05 -19.76 24.33
C THR A 4 -23.28 -18.32 23.83
N GLY A 5 -23.89 -18.15 22.66
CA GLY A 5 -24.21 -16.84 22.07
C GLY A 5 -25.71 -16.52 22.20
N PRO A 6 -26.12 -15.31 22.62
CA PRO A 6 -27.54 -14.91 22.60
C PRO A 6 -28.12 -14.94 21.17
N ASN A 7 -29.46 -14.98 21.05
CA ASN A 7 -30.11 -14.75 19.75
C ASN A 7 -29.68 -13.38 19.20
N GLY A 8 -29.33 -13.33 17.93
CA GLY A 8 -28.77 -12.13 17.32
C GLY A 8 -27.98 -12.41 16.05
N THR A 9 -27.41 -11.34 15.51
CA THR A 9 -26.63 -11.36 14.28
C THR A 9 -25.15 -11.27 14.60
N TYR A 10 -24.36 -12.14 14.00
CA TYR A 10 -22.91 -12.24 14.17
C TYR A 10 -22.26 -12.04 12.82
N VAL A 11 -21.32 -11.10 12.73
CA VAL A 11 -20.57 -10.83 11.51
C VAL A 11 -19.16 -11.36 11.67
N TYR A 12 -18.75 -12.22 10.75
CA TYR A 12 -17.40 -12.72 10.64
C TYR A 12 -16.81 -12.16 9.35
N GLN A 13 -15.56 -11.70 9.41
CA GLN A 13 -14.91 -11.08 8.27
C GLN A 13 -13.54 -11.72 8.03
N LEU A 14 -13.26 -12.00 6.76
CA LEU A 14 -11.95 -12.40 6.26
C LEU A 14 -11.62 -11.45 5.11
N CYS A 15 -10.45 -10.81 5.15
CA CYS A 15 -9.96 -9.98 4.06
C CYS A 15 -8.76 -10.64 3.37
N PHE A 16 -8.65 -10.45 2.06
CA PHE A 16 -7.58 -10.92 1.18
C PHE A 16 -7.29 -9.85 0.13
N CYS A 17 -6.08 -9.76 -0.42
CA CYS A 17 -5.81 -8.79 -1.49
C CYS A 17 -5.84 -9.45 -2.84
N LEU A 18 -6.01 -8.61 -3.86
CA LEU A 18 -5.73 -8.93 -5.24
C LEU A 18 -4.84 -7.81 -5.80
N ASP A 19 -3.72 -8.17 -6.44
CA ASP A 19 -2.86 -7.21 -7.15
C ASP A 19 -3.67 -6.42 -8.17
N LYS A 20 -3.32 -5.17 -8.47
CA LYS A 20 -4.02 -4.35 -9.48
C LYS A 20 -4.13 -4.98 -10.87
N ARG A 21 -3.29 -5.98 -11.17
CA ARG A 21 -3.24 -6.77 -12.41
C ARG A 21 -4.06 -8.06 -12.35
N PHE A 22 -4.75 -8.35 -11.23
CA PHE A 22 -5.48 -9.61 -11.09
C PHE A 22 -6.48 -9.79 -12.24
N SER A 23 -6.60 -11.01 -12.75
CA SER A 23 -7.61 -11.38 -13.73
C SER A 23 -8.30 -12.69 -13.34
N ASN A 24 -9.50 -12.90 -13.89
CA ASN A 24 -10.31 -14.11 -13.67
C ASN A 24 -10.51 -14.49 -12.17
N PRO A 25 -10.88 -13.55 -11.29
CA PRO A 25 -11.03 -13.88 -9.87
C PRO A 25 -12.23 -14.81 -9.65
N ALA A 26 -12.05 -15.78 -8.76
CA ALA A 26 -13.10 -16.69 -8.33
C ALA A 26 -13.01 -16.95 -6.83
N LEU A 27 -14.16 -16.88 -6.16
CA LEU A 27 -14.34 -17.33 -4.78
C LEU A 27 -15.18 -18.62 -4.82
N ASP A 28 -14.55 -19.73 -4.46
CA ASP A 28 -15.20 -21.03 -4.30
C ASP A 28 -15.28 -21.36 -2.81
N MET A 29 -16.46 -21.70 -2.31
CA MET A 29 -16.64 -22.04 -0.91
C MET A 29 -17.74 -23.08 -0.67
N MET A 30 -17.57 -23.82 0.42
CA MET A 30 -18.53 -24.72 1.02
C MET A 30 -18.78 -24.26 2.44
N ILE A 31 -20.05 -24.11 2.83
CA ILE A 31 -20.39 -23.53 4.14
C ILE A 31 -21.63 -24.18 4.77
N ARG A 32 -21.63 -24.23 6.10
CA ARG A 32 -22.78 -24.51 6.98
C ARG A 32 -22.82 -23.47 8.08
N ALA A 33 -24.00 -23.07 8.53
CA ALA A 33 -24.20 -22.15 9.64
C ALA A 33 -25.38 -22.56 10.53
N ASP A 34 -25.49 -21.97 11.71
CA ASP A 34 -26.61 -22.17 12.63
C ASP A 34 -27.11 -20.78 13.09
N ASP A 35 -28.26 -20.26 12.64
CA ASP A 35 -29.39 -20.90 11.94
C ASP A 35 -29.52 -20.55 10.44
N GLU A 36 -29.04 -19.38 10.03
CA GLU A 36 -28.98 -18.91 8.63
C GLU A 36 -27.78 -17.99 8.45
N PHE A 37 -27.35 -17.80 7.20
CA PHE A 37 -26.22 -16.92 6.90
C PHE A 37 -26.38 -16.12 5.61
N ASP A 38 -25.81 -14.92 5.61
CA ASP A 38 -25.58 -14.12 4.41
C ASP A 38 -24.11 -14.16 4.01
N VAL A 39 -23.85 -14.05 2.70
CA VAL A 39 -22.50 -13.86 2.17
C VAL A 39 -22.41 -12.49 1.51
N ILE A 40 -21.42 -11.71 1.88
CA ILE A 40 -21.16 -10.37 1.36
C ILE A 40 -19.69 -10.29 0.95
N LEU A 41 -19.38 -9.81 -0.25
CA LEU A 41 -18.00 -9.59 -0.70
C LEU A 41 -17.84 -8.13 -1.11
N ASN A 42 -16.93 -7.41 -0.47
CA ASN A 42 -16.70 -5.97 -0.72
C ASN A 42 -17.96 -5.11 -0.58
N GLY A 43 -18.82 -5.46 0.38
CA GLY A 43 -20.13 -4.81 0.55
C GLY A 43 -21.19 -5.27 -0.45
N ASN A 44 -20.85 -6.07 -1.47
CA ASN A 44 -21.82 -6.65 -2.39
C ASN A 44 -22.48 -7.87 -1.74
N PHE A 45 -23.77 -7.76 -1.45
CA PHE A 45 -24.57 -8.88 -0.95
C PHE A 45 -24.76 -9.94 -2.04
N LEU A 46 -24.27 -11.16 -1.77
CA LEU A 46 -24.27 -12.27 -2.73
C LEU A 46 -25.46 -13.21 -2.54
N GLY A 47 -26.08 -13.21 -1.36
CA GLY A 47 -27.29 -13.98 -1.07
C GLY A 47 -27.45 -14.35 0.41
N THR A 48 -28.61 -14.95 0.71
CA THR A 48 -28.94 -15.56 2.00
C THR A 48 -29.20 -17.05 1.79
N TRP A 49 -28.71 -17.88 2.71
CA TRP A 49 -28.95 -19.31 2.72
C TRP A 49 -29.36 -19.79 4.11
N GLY A 50 -30.22 -20.81 4.15
CA GLY A 50 -30.56 -21.49 5.40
C GLY A 50 -29.34 -22.21 5.97
N GLY A 51 -29.20 -22.23 7.29
CA GLY A 51 -27.97 -22.60 7.99
C GLY A 51 -27.51 -24.03 7.74
N CYS A 52 -28.40 -25.00 7.50
CA CYS A 52 -27.97 -26.35 7.10
C CYS A 52 -26.95 -26.98 8.10
N PHE A 53 -27.01 -26.64 9.39
CA PHE A 53 -26.07 -27.15 10.41
C PHE A 53 -26.13 -28.68 10.56
N ASN A 54 -27.28 -29.29 10.25
CA ASN A 54 -27.52 -30.73 10.34
C ASN A 54 -27.52 -31.45 8.98
N CYS A 55 -27.20 -30.76 7.87
CA CYS A 55 -27.27 -31.38 6.56
C CYS A 55 -26.00 -32.17 6.23
N PRO A 56 -26.11 -33.29 5.49
CA PRO A 56 -24.97 -34.13 5.17
C PRO A 56 -23.99 -33.48 4.18
N THR A 57 -24.45 -32.55 3.34
CA THR A 57 -23.63 -31.86 2.32
C THR A 57 -23.66 -30.35 2.57
N PRO A 58 -22.51 -29.67 2.77
CA PRO A 58 -22.47 -28.21 2.89
C PRO A 58 -23.02 -27.50 1.65
N VAL A 59 -23.44 -26.25 1.79
CA VAL A 59 -23.86 -25.41 0.67
C VAL A 59 -22.61 -25.00 -0.12
N GLY A 60 -22.50 -25.43 -1.38
CA GLY A 60 -21.43 -25.03 -2.29
C GLY A 60 -21.79 -23.77 -3.06
N LEU A 61 -20.90 -22.78 -3.06
CA LEU A 61 -21.06 -21.47 -3.67
C LEU A 61 -19.82 -21.14 -4.51
N THR A 62 -20.03 -20.62 -5.72
CA THR A 62 -18.96 -20.14 -6.60
C THR A 62 -19.34 -18.75 -7.11
N PHE A 63 -18.45 -17.79 -6.92
CA PHE A 63 -18.61 -16.41 -7.38
C PHE A 63 -17.42 -16.03 -8.26
N ALA A 64 -17.63 -15.99 -9.58
CA ALA A 64 -16.58 -15.73 -10.58
C ALA A 64 -16.83 -14.43 -11.38
N ASN A 65 -17.69 -13.54 -10.87
CA ASN A 65 -17.95 -12.25 -11.52
C ASN A 65 -16.84 -11.26 -11.13
N PRO A 66 -16.00 -10.78 -12.08
CA PRO A 66 -14.88 -9.90 -11.77
C PRO A 66 -15.28 -8.60 -11.07
N ASN A 67 -16.49 -8.11 -11.32
CA ASN A 67 -17.01 -6.87 -10.72
C ASN A 67 -17.27 -6.98 -9.20
N LEU A 68 -17.25 -8.19 -8.64
CA LEU A 68 -17.35 -8.39 -7.18
C LEU A 68 -16.00 -8.19 -6.47
N PHE A 69 -14.90 -8.23 -7.23
CA PHE A 69 -13.54 -8.13 -6.75
C PHE A 69 -12.97 -6.76 -7.12
N ARG A 70 -11.98 -6.29 -6.37
CA ARG A 70 -11.31 -5.02 -6.62
C ARG A 70 -9.80 -5.13 -6.40
N PRO A 71 -9.00 -4.28 -7.05
CA PRO A 71 -7.59 -4.14 -6.73
C PRO A 71 -7.39 -3.81 -5.25
N GLY A 72 -6.34 -4.37 -4.64
CA GLY A 72 -6.07 -4.22 -3.22
C GLY A 72 -6.99 -5.09 -2.36
N GLU A 73 -7.40 -4.58 -1.21
CA GLU A 73 -8.12 -5.36 -0.19
C GLU A 73 -9.54 -5.73 -0.60
N ASN A 74 -9.86 -7.02 -0.51
CA ASN A 74 -11.17 -7.61 -0.70
C ASN A 74 -11.64 -8.26 0.60
N CYS A 75 -12.82 -7.91 1.11
CA CYS A 75 -13.33 -8.45 2.37
C CYS A 75 -14.59 -9.30 2.17
N LEU A 76 -14.49 -10.57 2.52
CA LEU A 76 -15.59 -11.52 2.63
C LEU A 76 -16.19 -11.43 4.03
N GLN A 77 -17.47 -11.10 4.12
CA GLN A 77 -18.24 -11.15 5.34
C GLN A 77 -19.26 -12.30 5.30
N ILE A 78 -19.30 -13.07 6.38
CA ILE A 78 -20.31 -14.07 6.65
C ILE A 78 -21.16 -13.57 7.81
N VAL A 79 -22.43 -13.28 7.55
CA VAL A 79 -23.36 -12.78 8.55
C VAL A 79 -24.24 -13.93 9.02
N VAL A 80 -23.95 -14.50 10.18
CA VAL A 80 -24.72 -15.59 10.78
C VAL A 80 -25.82 -15.01 11.65
N ARG A 81 -27.07 -15.45 11.47
CA ARG A 81 -28.20 -15.06 12.31
C ARG A 81 -28.64 -16.25 13.15
N ASN A 82 -28.55 -16.08 14.47
CA ASN A 82 -29.10 -17.02 15.45
C ASN A 82 -30.57 -16.66 15.71
N LEU A 83 -31.46 -17.44 15.11
CA LEU A 83 -32.91 -17.30 15.22
C LEU A 83 -33.47 -18.02 16.46
N GLY A 84 -32.72 -18.96 17.04
CA GLY A 84 -33.01 -19.50 18.35
C GLY A 84 -32.10 -20.66 18.79
N GLY A 85 -31.54 -20.57 19.99
CA GLY A 85 -30.70 -21.63 20.55
C GLY A 85 -29.67 -21.06 21.52
N VAL A 86 -28.98 -21.92 22.27
CA VAL A 86 -27.85 -21.49 23.13
C VAL A 86 -26.52 -21.50 22.39
N VAL A 87 -26.44 -22.10 21.20
CA VAL A 87 -25.21 -22.23 20.41
C VAL A 87 -25.48 -21.70 19.01
N THR A 88 -24.49 -21.03 18.41
CA THR A 88 -24.51 -20.53 17.03
C THR A 88 -23.09 -20.56 16.49
N GLY A 89 -22.95 -20.59 15.17
CA GLY A 89 -21.66 -20.56 14.52
C GLY A 89 -21.78 -20.95 13.06
N PHE A 90 -20.63 -21.06 12.40
CA PHE A 90 -20.54 -21.56 11.04
C PHE A 90 -19.25 -22.35 10.86
N ASN A 91 -19.25 -23.20 9.83
CA ASN A 91 -18.08 -23.94 9.37
C ASN A 91 -17.96 -23.71 7.86
N MET A 92 -16.78 -23.28 7.41
CA MET A 92 -16.51 -23.03 6.01
C MET A 92 -15.19 -23.64 5.56
N GLN A 93 -15.14 -24.00 4.29
CA GLN A 93 -13.92 -24.31 3.54
C GLN A 93 -14.02 -23.64 2.18
N GLY A 94 -12.94 -23.08 1.65
CA GLY A 94 -12.97 -22.47 0.32
C GLY A 94 -11.59 -22.11 -0.19
N SER A 95 -11.54 -21.61 -1.42
CA SER A 95 -10.36 -21.04 -2.07
C SER A 95 -10.74 -19.75 -2.79
N VAL A 96 -9.88 -18.75 -2.70
CA VAL A 96 -9.84 -17.64 -3.66
C VAL A 96 -8.80 -17.98 -4.70
N ARG A 97 -9.12 -17.77 -5.98
CA ARG A 97 -8.17 -17.92 -7.08
C ARG A 97 -8.26 -16.69 -7.94
N ALA A 98 -7.13 -16.21 -8.41
CA ALA A 98 -7.03 -15.19 -9.44
C ALA A 98 -5.71 -15.41 -10.18
N THR A 99 -5.69 -15.17 -11.47
CA THR A 99 -4.43 -15.04 -12.21
C THR A 99 -3.79 -13.72 -11.79
N ASP A 100 -2.47 -13.71 -11.60
CA ASP A 100 -1.71 -12.53 -11.15
C ASP A 100 -2.20 -11.93 -9.82
N GLY A 101 -2.93 -12.71 -9.00
CA GLY A 101 -3.48 -12.25 -7.72
C GLY A 101 -2.57 -12.61 -6.54
N GLN A 102 -1.98 -11.61 -5.89
CA GLN A 102 -1.21 -11.80 -4.65
C GLN A 102 -2.03 -11.48 -3.38
N CYS A 103 -1.76 -12.18 -2.28
CA CYS A 103 -2.32 -11.91 -0.94
C CYS A 103 -1.61 -10.72 -0.26
N CYS A 104 -2.32 -9.91 0.54
CA CYS A 104 -1.85 -8.61 1.09
C CYS A 104 -0.62 -8.67 2.02
N CYS A 105 -0.11 -9.86 2.35
CA CYS A 105 0.77 -10.06 3.51
C CYS A 105 2.26 -10.05 3.16
N GLU A 106 2.62 -9.99 1.88
CA GLU A 106 4.03 -10.02 1.46
C GLU A 106 4.47 -8.57 1.14
N PRO A 107 5.41 -7.98 1.92
CA PRO A 107 5.93 -6.62 1.67
C PRO A 107 6.84 -6.54 0.42
N ASP A 108 7.18 -7.69 -0.16
CA ASP A 108 7.94 -7.90 -1.39
C ASP A 108 7.09 -8.78 -2.33
N ASP A 109 6.93 -8.40 -3.60
CA ASP A 109 6.13 -9.17 -4.57
C ASP A 109 6.95 -10.26 -5.28
N LEU A 110 8.27 -10.26 -5.09
CA LEU A 110 9.16 -11.39 -5.37
C LEU A 110 9.78 -11.89 -4.07
N PHE A 111 9.53 -13.15 -3.74
CA PHE A 111 10.35 -13.96 -2.85
C PHE A 111 10.75 -15.23 -3.60
N ARG A 112 12.06 -15.52 -3.67
CA ARG A 112 12.59 -16.77 -4.22
C ARG A 112 13.58 -17.36 -3.24
N ASP A 113 13.30 -18.59 -2.78
CA ASP A 113 14.28 -19.40 -2.08
C ASP A 113 15.33 -19.88 -3.09
N ILE A 114 16.59 -19.91 -2.67
CA ILE A 114 17.72 -20.38 -3.48
C ILE A 114 18.53 -21.46 -2.76
N ALA A 115 17.95 -22.06 -1.72
CA ALA A 115 18.56 -23.13 -0.95
C ALA A 115 18.93 -24.34 -1.81
N SER A 116 20.14 -24.87 -1.62
CA SER A 116 20.59 -26.03 -2.38
C SER A 116 20.05 -27.34 -1.79
N GLY A 117 19.62 -28.22 -2.67
CA GLY A 117 19.04 -29.54 -2.40
C GLY A 117 17.74 -29.49 -1.62
N VAL A 118 16.95 -28.47 -1.91
CA VAL A 118 15.61 -28.22 -1.38
C VAL A 118 14.67 -28.06 -2.58
N ASP A 119 13.52 -28.72 -2.55
CA ASP A 119 12.51 -28.60 -3.60
C ASP A 119 11.64 -27.34 -3.42
N ASP A 120 10.87 -27.00 -4.45
CA ASP A 120 9.94 -25.86 -4.44
C ASP A 120 8.93 -25.84 -3.28
N THR A 121 8.74 -26.97 -2.59
CA THR A 121 7.84 -27.07 -1.42
C THR A 121 8.56 -26.85 -0.08
N GLY A 122 9.88 -26.61 -0.12
CA GLY A 122 10.75 -26.53 1.05
C GLY A 122 11.23 -27.89 1.58
N GLY A 123 10.99 -28.98 0.84
CA GLY A 123 11.37 -30.34 1.19
C GLY A 123 12.82 -30.66 0.83
N LEU A 124 13.54 -31.46 1.64
CA LEU A 124 14.91 -31.85 1.31
C LEU A 124 14.95 -32.91 0.20
N ILE A 125 15.69 -32.63 -0.86
CA ILE A 125 15.87 -33.53 -1.99
C ILE A 125 16.82 -34.69 -1.59
N ALA A 126 16.49 -35.90 -2.05
CA ALA A 126 17.27 -37.10 -1.75
C ALA A 126 18.63 -37.10 -2.47
N SER A 127 19.68 -37.61 -1.81
CA SER A 127 21.01 -37.73 -2.44
C SER A 127 20.97 -38.62 -3.68
N GLY A 128 21.60 -38.16 -4.75
CA GLY A 128 21.62 -38.77 -6.07
C GLY A 128 20.55 -38.23 -7.03
N ALA A 129 19.59 -37.45 -6.53
CA ALA A 129 18.62 -36.74 -7.36
C ALA A 129 19.18 -35.39 -7.84
N ASP A 130 18.53 -34.85 -8.88
CA ASP A 130 18.82 -33.54 -9.43
C ASP A 130 18.22 -32.45 -8.55
N ASP A 131 18.97 -31.38 -8.38
CA ASP A 131 18.53 -30.12 -7.79
C ASP A 131 17.68 -29.36 -8.82
N ASP A 132 16.50 -28.90 -8.42
CA ASP A 132 15.57 -28.16 -9.29
C ASP A 132 15.92 -26.67 -9.40
N THR A 133 16.79 -26.16 -8.54
CA THR A 133 17.16 -24.74 -8.49
C THR A 133 18.47 -24.45 -9.24
N TRP A 134 19.55 -25.16 -8.94
CA TRP A 134 20.91 -24.84 -9.39
C TRP A 134 21.33 -25.62 -10.63
N THR A 135 21.75 -24.91 -11.67
CA THR A 135 22.25 -25.48 -12.92
C THR A 135 23.78 -25.45 -12.96
N VAL A 136 24.41 -26.57 -13.35
CA VAL A 136 25.85 -26.64 -13.60
C VAL A 136 26.14 -26.13 -15.01
N THR A 137 26.90 -25.05 -15.12
CA THR A 137 27.27 -24.42 -16.40
C THR A 137 28.74 -24.64 -16.77
N VAL A 138 29.59 -24.97 -15.79
CA VAL A 138 30.99 -25.37 -16.00
C VAL A 138 31.29 -26.62 -15.17
N ASP A 139 31.86 -27.63 -15.81
CA ASP A 139 32.22 -28.91 -15.20
C ASP A 139 33.63 -29.34 -15.59
N ALA A 140 34.59 -29.25 -14.65
CA ALA A 140 35.97 -29.65 -14.89
C ALA A 140 36.17 -31.17 -15.09
N ALA A 141 35.18 -32.01 -14.77
CA ALA A 141 35.20 -33.43 -15.08
C ALA A 141 34.88 -33.73 -16.55
N GLY A 142 34.41 -32.73 -17.31
CA GLY A 142 34.04 -32.87 -18.72
C GLY A 142 32.65 -33.46 -18.94
N GLY A 143 31.75 -33.35 -17.96
CA GLY A 143 30.34 -33.68 -18.13
C GLY A 143 29.63 -32.74 -19.12
N THR A 144 28.47 -33.16 -19.61
CA THR A 144 27.61 -32.31 -20.45
C THR A 144 27.01 -31.19 -19.62
N VAL A 145 27.08 -29.96 -20.11
CA VAL A 145 26.52 -28.75 -19.50
C VAL A 145 25.80 -27.91 -20.58
N PRO A 146 24.74 -27.17 -20.24
CA PRO A 146 24.13 -27.03 -18.92
C PRO A 146 23.31 -28.26 -18.51
N ARG A 147 23.19 -28.50 -17.20
CA ARG A 147 22.34 -29.54 -16.59
C ARG A 147 22.10 -29.24 -15.10
N PRO A 148 21.09 -29.83 -14.46
CA PRO A 148 20.94 -29.72 -13.01
C PRO A 148 22.19 -30.13 -12.22
N ALA A 149 22.39 -29.49 -11.07
CA ALA A 149 23.33 -29.96 -10.06
C ALA A 149 22.78 -31.23 -9.40
N THR A 150 23.66 -32.10 -8.90
CA THR A 150 23.24 -33.33 -8.24
C THR A 150 23.39 -33.20 -6.74
N VAL A 151 22.34 -33.55 -5.99
CA VAL A 151 22.37 -33.58 -4.52
C VAL A 151 23.26 -34.74 -4.08
N ILE A 152 24.20 -34.50 -3.17
CA ILE A 152 25.16 -35.51 -2.71
C ILE A 152 25.15 -35.68 -1.19
N ASN A 153 25.66 -36.82 -0.72
CA ASN A 153 26.03 -36.95 0.68
C ASN A 153 27.35 -36.21 0.92
N PRO A 154 27.41 -35.32 1.92
CA PRO A 154 28.64 -34.60 2.22
C PRO A 154 29.75 -35.53 2.69
N ASN A 155 31.00 -35.12 2.48
CA ASN A 155 32.12 -35.73 3.19
C ASN A 155 31.92 -35.54 4.71
N SER A 156 32.35 -36.51 5.52
CA SER A 156 32.24 -36.44 6.98
C SER A 156 32.89 -35.21 7.64
N ALA A 157 33.82 -34.55 6.95
CA ALA A 157 34.47 -33.32 7.42
C ALA A 157 33.67 -32.04 7.11
N TRP A 158 32.63 -32.11 6.27
CA TRP A 158 31.85 -30.97 5.83
C TRP A 158 30.72 -30.66 6.82
N LEU A 159 30.58 -29.38 7.14
CA LEU A 159 29.41 -28.88 7.87
C LEU A 159 28.30 -28.55 6.86
N THR A 160 27.05 -28.79 7.23
CA THR A 160 25.88 -28.48 6.38
C THR A 160 25.10 -27.35 7.02
N ILE A 161 24.64 -26.39 6.20
CA ILE A 161 23.76 -25.32 6.64
C ILE A 161 22.38 -25.92 6.96
N PRO A 162 21.77 -25.63 8.13
CA PRO A 162 20.46 -26.18 8.48
C PRO A 162 19.41 -25.92 7.39
N GLY A 163 18.56 -26.92 7.12
CA GLY A 163 17.50 -26.81 6.11
C GLY A 163 17.94 -27.03 4.65
N THR A 164 19.20 -27.43 4.41
CA THR A 164 19.75 -27.56 3.04
C THR A 164 20.54 -28.87 2.85
N LYS A 165 20.95 -29.17 1.61
CA LYS A 165 21.85 -30.27 1.26
C LYS A 165 23.00 -29.79 0.37
N TRP A 166 24.07 -30.57 0.33
CA TRP A 166 25.20 -30.33 -0.57
C TRP A 166 24.84 -30.73 -2.00
N ILE A 167 25.18 -29.87 -2.95
CA ILE A 167 25.08 -30.14 -4.38
C ILE A 167 26.47 -30.17 -5.02
N ALA A 168 26.61 -30.94 -6.08
CA ALA A 168 27.85 -31.05 -6.83
C ALA A 168 27.58 -31.27 -8.32
N ALA A 169 28.53 -30.82 -9.15
CA ALA A 169 28.56 -31.19 -10.55
C ALA A 169 28.80 -32.70 -10.74
N SER A 170 29.57 -33.34 -9.85
CA SER A 170 29.88 -34.76 -9.92
C SER A 170 30.21 -35.29 -8.54
N TYR A 171 29.89 -36.56 -8.28
CA TYR A 171 30.21 -37.25 -7.03
C TYR A 171 31.73 -37.39 -6.80
N THR A 172 32.52 -37.33 -7.88
CA THR A 172 33.99 -37.24 -7.86
C THR A 172 34.43 -36.01 -8.63
N GLY A 173 35.13 -35.10 -7.96
CA GLY A 173 35.59 -33.85 -8.56
C GLY A 173 37.09 -33.87 -8.82
N PRO A 174 37.58 -33.95 -10.08
CA PRO A 174 38.96 -33.60 -10.37
C PRO A 174 39.24 -32.14 -10.01
N ASN A 175 40.53 -31.81 -9.86
CA ASN A 175 40.96 -30.43 -9.71
C ASN A 175 40.51 -29.59 -10.90
N GLY A 176 39.92 -28.43 -10.61
CA GLY A 176 39.39 -27.54 -11.63
C GLY A 176 38.34 -26.59 -11.10
N VAL A 177 37.64 -25.96 -12.03
CA VAL A 177 36.60 -24.97 -11.76
C VAL A 177 35.25 -25.56 -12.12
N TYR A 178 34.27 -25.34 -11.24
CA TYR A 178 32.88 -25.71 -11.42
C TYR A 178 32.03 -24.46 -11.21
N THR A 179 31.04 -24.25 -12.06
CA THR A 179 30.14 -23.09 -11.94
C THR A 179 28.71 -23.59 -11.80
N TYR A 180 28.04 -23.08 -10.77
CA TYR A 180 26.62 -23.28 -10.51
C TYR A 180 25.91 -21.95 -10.77
N GLU A 181 24.83 -21.99 -11.53
CA GLU A 181 24.08 -20.83 -11.98
C GLU A 181 22.62 -20.96 -11.55
N TYR A 182 22.06 -19.84 -11.09
CA TYR A 182 20.63 -19.65 -10.93
C TYR A 182 20.26 -18.28 -11.48
N CYS A 183 19.28 -18.23 -12.38
CA CYS A 183 18.79 -16.99 -12.96
C CYS A 183 17.37 -16.70 -12.50
N PHE A 184 17.08 -15.43 -12.25
CA PHE A 184 15.78 -14.91 -11.86
C PHE A 184 15.51 -13.62 -12.65
N CYS A 185 14.26 -13.22 -12.77
CA CYS A 185 13.91 -12.01 -13.49
C CYS A 185 13.38 -10.93 -12.55
N LEU A 186 13.59 -9.66 -12.93
CA LEU A 186 13.04 -8.48 -12.26
C LEU A 186 12.30 -7.61 -13.28
N GLU A 187 11.10 -7.12 -12.96
CA GLU A 187 10.36 -6.25 -13.87
C GLU A 187 11.02 -4.87 -14.03
N LYS A 188 10.54 -4.11 -15.02
CA LYS A 188 11.04 -2.75 -15.34
C LYS A 188 11.04 -1.78 -14.16
N TRP A 189 10.17 -2.00 -13.18
CA TRP A 189 9.94 -1.09 -12.06
C TRP A 189 10.31 -1.70 -10.71
N PHE A 190 11.18 -2.73 -10.71
CA PHE A 190 11.62 -3.36 -9.48
C PHE A 190 12.24 -2.33 -8.52
N GLU A 191 12.00 -2.52 -7.24
CA GLU A 191 12.51 -1.70 -6.15
C GLU A 191 13.02 -2.61 -5.02
N ASN A 192 14.00 -2.13 -4.25
CA ASN A 192 14.52 -2.81 -3.07
C ASN A 192 14.97 -4.27 -3.32
N ALA A 193 15.52 -4.56 -4.50
CA ALA A 193 16.05 -5.89 -4.78
C ALA A 193 17.17 -6.23 -3.80
N ARG A 194 17.11 -7.40 -3.18
CA ARG A 194 18.08 -7.88 -2.21
C ARG A 194 18.34 -9.36 -2.40
N LEU A 195 19.62 -9.72 -2.42
CA LEU A 195 20.10 -11.11 -2.40
C LEU A 195 20.77 -11.37 -1.05
N ILE A 196 20.28 -12.35 -0.31
CA ILE A 196 20.89 -12.85 0.92
C ILE A 196 21.30 -14.30 0.69
N MET A 197 22.54 -14.65 1.01
CA MET A 197 23.06 -15.99 0.82
C MET A 197 24.09 -16.33 1.89
N ASP A 198 23.92 -17.48 2.55
CA ASP A 198 24.95 -18.17 3.30
C ASP A 198 25.48 -19.34 2.46
N LEU A 199 26.80 -19.40 2.28
CA LEU A 199 27.41 -20.45 1.47
C LEU A 199 28.64 -21.12 2.11
N ARG A 200 28.81 -22.40 1.75
CA ARG A 200 29.98 -23.24 2.00
C ARG A 200 30.40 -23.90 0.68
N ALA A 201 31.69 -24.14 0.52
CA ALA A 201 32.24 -24.78 -0.67
C ALA A 201 33.43 -25.67 -0.32
N ASP A 202 33.65 -26.72 -1.11
CA ASP A 202 34.89 -27.49 -1.09
C ASP A 202 35.58 -27.40 -2.46
N ASP A 203 36.74 -26.74 -2.61
CA ASP A 203 37.60 -26.17 -1.55
C ASP A 203 37.22 -24.72 -1.16
N ASN A 204 36.85 -23.91 -2.17
CA ASN A 204 36.45 -22.51 -2.02
C ASN A 204 35.55 -22.04 -3.18
N ALA A 205 34.82 -20.94 -2.99
CA ALA A 205 33.94 -20.36 -4.00
C ALA A 205 33.99 -18.83 -4.07
N GLU A 206 33.68 -18.30 -5.25
CA GLU A 206 33.42 -16.88 -5.54
C GLU A 206 31.96 -16.75 -6.03
N VAL A 207 31.25 -15.72 -5.59
CA VAL A 207 29.85 -15.45 -5.95
C VAL A 207 29.77 -14.21 -6.82
N TYR A 208 29.15 -14.33 -7.98
CA TYR A 208 28.93 -13.23 -8.91
C TYR A 208 27.43 -12.98 -9.10
N LEU A 209 27.04 -11.71 -9.18
CA LEU A 209 25.71 -11.27 -9.61
C LEU A 209 25.87 -10.45 -10.89
N ASN A 210 25.29 -10.93 -11.99
CA ASN A 210 25.37 -10.28 -13.29
C ASN A 210 26.80 -9.97 -13.76
N GLY A 211 27.73 -10.87 -13.43
CA GLY A 211 29.17 -10.77 -13.70
C GLY A 211 29.97 -9.92 -12.70
N ASN A 212 29.34 -9.33 -11.67
CA ASN A 212 30.02 -8.58 -10.62
C ASN A 212 30.31 -9.47 -9.42
N LEU A 213 31.55 -9.50 -8.93
CA LEU A 213 31.91 -10.24 -7.72
C LEU A 213 31.24 -9.61 -6.49
N VAL A 214 30.41 -10.37 -5.78
CA VAL A 214 29.65 -9.92 -4.61
C VAL A 214 30.01 -10.66 -3.31
N GLY A 215 30.67 -11.81 -3.40
CA GLY A 215 31.10 -12.58 -2.24
C GLY A 215 32.19 -13.60 -2.56
N ALA A 216 32.92 -14.06 -1.55
CA ALA A 216 33.91 -15.13 -1.70
C ALA A 216 34.13 -15.86 -0.36
N THR A 217 34.24 -17.18 -0.41
CA THR A 217 34.57 -17.99 0.77
C THR A 217 36.07 -17.93 1.06
N PRO A 218 36.53 -18.35 2.26
CA PRO A 218 37.94 -18.58 2.51
C PRO A 218 38.57 -19.52 1.48
N LEU A 219 39.85 -19.30 1.17
CA LEU A 219 40.58 -20.03 0.12
C LEU A 219 40.84 -21.51 0.46
N ILE A 220 40.66 -21.92 1.72
CA ILE A 220 40.84 -23.29 2.19
C ILE A 220 39.81 -23.59 3.27
N TYR A 221 39.34 -24.84 3.32
CA TYR A 221 38.43 -25.35 4.35
C TYR A 221 37.09 -24.61 4.46
N ALA A 222 36.61 -23.96 3.40
CA ALA A 222 35.32 -23.25 3.42
C ALA A 222 34.14 -24.18 3.77
N PHE A 223 34.29 -25.48 3.54
CA PHE A 223 33.32 -26.51 3.90
C PHE A 223 33.15 -26.76 5.41
N ASN A 224 34.10 -26.37 6.28
CA ASN A 224 34.01 -26.63 7.73
C ASN A 224 34.16 -25.41 8.64
N THR A 225 34.17 -24.19 8.08
CA THR A 225 34.25 -22.97 8.88
C THR A 225 33.14 -22.93 9.94
N PRO A 226 33.38 -22.42 11.16
CA PRO A 226 32.37 -22.40 12.21
C PRO A 226 31.06 -21.72 11.79
N LEU A 227 31.16 -20.65 11.00
CA LEU A 227 30.04 -19.98 10.36
C LEU A 227 30.16 -20.09 8.84
N PRO A 228 29.05 -20.22 8.09
CA PRO A 228 29.07 -20.11 6.63
C PRO A 228 29.51 -18.70 6.22
N THR A 229 29.92 -18.55 4.96
CA THR A 229 30.22 -17.24 4.40
C THR A 229 28.90 -16.53 4.12
N HIS A 230 28.69 -15.34 4.67
CA HIS A 230 27.47 -14.56 4.46
C HIS A 230 27.66 -13.52 3.35
N VAL A 231 26.70 -13.44 2.43
CA VAL A 231 26.64 -12.49 1.32
C VAL A 231 25.29 -11.79 1.39
N ASP A 232 25.32 -10.46 1.51
CA ASP A 232 24.12 -9.61 1.54
C ASP A 232 24.31 -8.47 0.54
N VAL A 233 23.52 -8.49 -0.54
CA VAL A 233 23.60 -7.54 -1.64
C VAL A 233 22.35 -6.68 -1.66
N THR A 234 22.47 -5.43 -1.25
CA THR A 234 21.41 -4.41 -1.27
C THR A 234 21.67 -3.30 -2.30
N ASN A 235 22.83 -3.32 -2.95
CA ASN A 235 23.20 -2.30 -3.93
C ASN A 235 22.38 -2.48 -5.23
N GLN A 236 21.38 -1.62 -5.40
CA GLN A 236 20.42 -1.67 -6.52
C GLN A 236 21.09 -1.61 -7.91
N THR A 237 22.29 -1.04 -8.02
CA THR A 237 23.00 -0.92 -9.32
C THR A 237 23.57 -2.23 -9.85
N LEU A 238 23.62 -3.28 -9.01
CA LEU A 238 24.06 -4.62 -9.40
C LEU A 238 22.92 -5.47 -9.99
N PHE A 239 21.67 -5.09 -9.71
CA PHE A 239 20.46 -5.69 -10.27
C PHE A 239 20.07 -4.99 -11.58
N ARG A 240 19.43 -5.73 -12.48
CA ARG A 240 19.04 -5.23 -13.81
C ARG A 240 17.58 -5.57 -14.08
N VAL A 241 16.93 -4.77 -14.92
CA VAL A 241 15.62 -5.11 -15.48
C VAL A 241 15.77 -6.34 -16.38
N GLY A 242 14.83 -7.27 -16.29
CA GLY A 242 14.85 -8.55 -16.98
C GLY A 242 15.65 -9.60 -16.22
N GLU A 243 16.40 -10.43 -16.95
CA GLU A 243 17.17 -11.54 -16.39
C GLU A 243 18.36 -11.08 -15.54
N ASN A 244 18.49 -11.70 -14.37
CA ASN A 244 19.59 -11.56 -13.43
C ASN A 244 20.11 -12.95 -13.10
N CYS A 245 21.42 -13.16 -13.15
CA CYS A 245 22.01 -14.47 -12.87
C CYS A 245 23.01 -14.40 -11.74
N ILE A 246 22.91 -15.37 -10.83
CA ILE A 246 23.86 -15.66 -9.77
C ILE A 246 24.76 -16.78 -10.27
N GLU A 247 26.07 -16.54 -10.30
CA GLU A 247 27.06 -17.56 -10.60
C GLU A 247 27.90 -17.84 -9.34
N VAL A 248 27.93 -19.09 -8.90
CA VAL A 248 28.82 -19.56 -7.84
C VAL A 248 29.94 -20.38 -8.46
N VAL A 249 31.13 -19.80 -8.47
CA VAL A 249 32.33 -20.38 -9.07
C VAL A 249 33.13 -21.09 -8.01
N VAL A 250 33.03 -22.42 -7.97
CA VAL A 250 33.76 -23.30 -7.04
C VAL A 250 35.10 -23.71 -7.64
N ARG A 251 36.18 -23.57 -6.88
CA ARG A 251 37.51 -24.02 -7.25
C ARG A 251 37.89 -25.22 -6.39
N ASN A 252 38.06 -26.37 -7.04
CA ASN A 252 38.58 -27.58 -6.42
C ASN A 252 40.08 -27.70 -6.70
N THR A 253 40.85 -27.76 -5.64
CA THR A 253 42.32 -27.79 -5.63
C THR A 253 42.90 -29.09 -5.09
N HIS A 254 42.11 -29.92 -4.39
CA HIS A 254 42.58 -31.16 -3.75
C HIS A 254 41.99 -32.48 -4.29
N GLY A 255 41.10 -32.46 -5.27
CA GLY A 255 40.96 -33.56 -6.26
C GLY A 255 40.28 -34.82 -5.74
N VAL A 256 39.50 -34.71 -4.67
CA VAL A 256 38.76 -35.83 -4.08
C VAL A 256 37.26 -35.66 -4.29
N VAL A 257 36.64 -34.71 -3.58
CA VAL A 257 35.21 -34.40 -3.65
C VAL A 257 35.10 -32.87 -3.63
N THR A 258 34.20 -32.32 -4.41
CA THR A 258 33.91 -30.88 -4.47
C THR A 258 32.39 -30.71 -4.42
N GLY A 259 31.95 -29.57 -3.93
CA GLY A 259 30.54 -29.26 -3.84
C GLY A 259 30.32 -27.86 -3.29
N VAL A 260 29.07 -27.45 -3.30
CA VAL A 260 28.60 -26.22 -2.69
C VAL A 260 27.34 -26.50 -1.87
N ASN A 261 27.16 -25.74 -0.81
CA ASN A 261 25.99 -25.78 0.05
C ASN A 261 25.54 -24.34 0.34
N ILE A 262 24.29 -24.04 -0.01
CA ILE A 262 23.75 -22.68 -0.09
C ILE A 262 22.42 -22.66 0.67
N ALA A 263 22.23 -21.64 1.49
CA ALA A 263 20.92 -21.21 2.01
C ALA A 263 20.75 -19.73 1.70
N GLY A 264 19.57 -19.28 1.30
CA GLY A 264 19.39 -17.86 0.99
C GLY A 264 18.08 -17.56 0.31
N SER A 265 17.86 -16.29 0.01
CA SER A 265 16.71 -15.84 -0.75
C SER A 265 17.00 -14.60 -1.57
N ILE A 266 16.13 -14.37 -2.57
CA ILE A 266 16.03 -13.14 -3.32
C ILE A 266 14.68 -12.50 -2.98
N THR A 267 14.72 -11.20 -2.72
CA THR A 267 13.53 -10.37 -2.46
C THR A 267 13.55 -9.15 -3.34
N ALA A 268 12.38 -8.69 -3.79
CA ALA A 268 12.20 -7.41 -4.46
C ALA A 268 10.73 -6.97 -4.39
N ARG A 269 10.48 -5.66 -4.51
CA ARG A 269 9.18 -5.07 -4.83
C ARG A 269 9.07 -4.83 -6.34
N ASN A 270 7.88 -4.92 -6.91
CA ASN A 270 7.66 -4.96 -8.37
C ASN A 270 8.63 -5.94 -9.09
N GLY A 271 8.94 -7.08 -8.46
CA GLY A 271 9.99 -8.02 -8.85
C GLY A 271 9.51 -9.31 -9.51
N LEU A 272 8.20 -9.47 -9.79
CA LEU A 272 7.62 -10.69 -10.35
C LEU A 272 8.44 -11.32 -11.50
N CYS A 273 8.47 -12.67 -11.49
CA CYS A 273 9.18 -13.47 -12.48
C CYS A 273 8.56 -13.35 -13.88
N CYS A 274 9.42 -13.24 -14.89
CA CYS A 274 9.04 -13.33 -16.31
C CYS A 274 8.38 -14.66 -16.69
N ASP A 275 8.54 -15.72 -15.89
CA ASP A 275 8.02 -17.05 -16.20
C ASP A 275 6.53 -17.25 -15.87
N ASP A 276 5.92 -16.33 -15.10
CA ASP A 276 4.44 -16.25 -14.99
C ASP A 276 3.82 -15.42 -16.12
N ARG A 277 4.64 -14.91 -17.04
CA ARG A 277 4.16 -14.16 -18.20
C ARG A 277 3.86 -15.12 -19.35
N ALA A 278 2.57 -15.27 -19.64
CA ALA A 278 2.12 -15.74 -20.94
C ALA A 278 2.65 -14.81 -22.06
N GLU A 279 3.82 -15.16 -22.60
CA GLU A 279 4.25 -15.19 -24.00
C GLU A 279 3.83 -14.06 -24.98
N CYS A 280 3.67 -12.80 -24.57
CA CYS A 280 3.74 -11.67 -25.52
C CYS A 280 5.10 -10.98 -25.45
N GLY A 281 5.98 -11.28 -26.40
CA GLY A 281 7.35 -10.77 -26.43
C GLY A 281 7.86 -10.44 -27.84
N PRO A 282 8.94 -9.65 -27.98
CA PRO A 282 9.58 -9.42 -29.27
C PRO A 282 10.11 -10.73 -29.84
N ARG A 283 9.92 -10.95 -31.14
CA ARG A 283 10.53 -12.09 -31.83
C ARG A 283 12.06 -11.98 -31.78
N PRO A 284 12.79 -13.11 -31.82
CA PRO A 284 14.24 -13.12 -31.93
C PRO A 284 14.78 -12.38 -33.17
N ASP A 285 13.97 -12.20 -34.22
CA ASP A 285 14.33 -11.42 -35.41
C ASP A 285 14.19 -9.90 -35.21
N GLY A 286 13.56 -9.45 -34.12
CA GLY A 286 13.29 -8.05 -33.80
C GLY A 286 12.31 -7.37 -34.75
N LEU A 287 11.57 -8.11 -35.60
CA LEU A 287 10.72 -7.53 -36.63
C LEU A 287 9.24 -7.42 -36.23
N ALA A 288 8.81 -8.21 -35.27
CA ALA A 288 7.42 -8.25 -34.80
C ALA A 288 7.34 -8.82 -33.38
N CYS A 289 6.16 -8.78 -32.79
CA CYS A 289 5.85 -9.55 -31.59
C CYS A 289 5.54 -11.02 -31.97
N GLU A 290 5.90 -11.95 -31.10
CA GLU A 290 5.56 -13.37 -31.26
C GLU A 290 4.10 -13.59 -30.81
N PRO A 291 3.28 -14.31 -31.59
CA PRO A 291 1.87 -14.44 -31.28
C PRO A 291 1.64 -15.56 -30.26
N VAL A 292 1.20 -15.19 -29.07
CA VAL A 292 0.52 -16.12 -28.16
C VAL A 292 -0.86 -15.59 -27.81
N THR A 293 -1.76 -16.53 -27.55
CA THR A 293 -3.07 -16.31 -26.95
C THR A 293 -2.92 -15.38 -25.75
N CYS A 294 -3.29 -14.11 -25.93
CA CYS A 294 -3.35 -13.18 -24.82
C CYS A 294 -4.34 -13.71 -23.76
N PRO A 295 -4.05 -13.48 -22.47
CA PRO A 295 -4.82 -14.06 -21.36
C PRO A 295 -6.29 -13.66 -21.40
N ASP A 296 -6.60 -12.45 -21.91
CA ASP A 296 -7.98 -11.99 -22.04
C ASP A 296 -8.51 -12.11 -23.47
N ALA A 297 -9.79 -12.50 -23.57
CA ALA A 297 -10.49 -12.60 -24.83
C ALA A 297 -10.59 -11.22 -25.52
N GLY A 298 -10.06 -11.14 -26.76
CA GLY A 298 -10.11 -9.93 -27.58
C GLY A 298 -8.81 -9.14 -27.64
N GLN A 299 -7.85 -9.42 -26.75
CA GLN A 299 -6.51 -8.83 -26.82
C GLN A 299 -5.68 -9.39 -27.96
N THR A 300 -4.74 -8.59 -28.43
CA THR A 300 -3.71 -8.95 -29.41
C THR A 300 -2.34 -8.53 -28.90
N CYS A 301 -1.33 -9.37 -29.12
CA CYS A 301 0.05 -9.06 -28.81
C CYS A 301 0.61 -8.03 -29.81
N VAL A 302 0.91 -6.82 -29.33
CA VAL A 302 1.31 -5.68 -30.17
C VAL A 302 2.60 -5.03 -29.65
N PRO A 303 3.39 -4.36 -30.52
CA PRO A 303 4.58 -3.64 -30.09
C PRO A 303 4.23 -2.47 -29.19
N VAL A 304 4.97 -2.30 -28.09
CA VAL A 304 4.87 -1.10 -27.24
C VAL A 304 6.13 -0.23 -27.30
N CYS A 305 7.26 -0.79 -27.75
CA CYS A 305 8.49 -0.04 -27.98
C CYS A 305 9.26 -0.50 -29.22
N TYR A 306 9.86 0.46 -29.91
CA TYR A 306 10.82 0.26 -31.00
C TYR A 306 12.16 0.91 -30.69
N ASN A 307 13.27 0.27 -31.06
CA ASN A 307 14.59 0.90 -31.18
C ASN A 307 14.85 1.27 -32.65
N VAL A 308 15.33 2.48 -32.87
CA VAL A 308 15.71 2.99 -34.19
C VAL A 308 17.20 3.31 -34.20
N ASN A 309 17.94 2.61 -35.05
CA ASN A 309 19.37 2.81 -35.26
C ASN A 309 19.67 3.04 -36.74
N GLY A 310 19.75 4.32 -37.14
CA GLY A 310 19.85 4.71 -38.54
C GLY A 310 18.60 4.31 -39.32
N ASP A 311 18.78 3.43 -40.32
CA ASP A 311 17.69 2.88 -41.14
C ASP A 311 17.12 1.56 -40.59
N THR A 312 17.62 1.08 -39.44
CA THR A 312 17.18 -0.17 -38.82
C THR A 312 16.17 0.14 -37.73
N VAL A 313 15.03 -0.56 -37.75
CA VAL A 313 13.99 -0.49 -36.73
C VAL A 313 13.79 -1.89 -36.15
N THR A 314 13.89 -2.03 -34.83
CA THR A 314 13.66 -3.28 -34.13
C THR A 314 12.59 -3.12 -33.05
N VAL A 315 11.70 -4.10 -32.95
CA VAL A 315 10.77 -4.23 -31.82
C VAL A 315 11.60 -4.65 -30.61
N ILE A 316 11.50 -3.88 -29.52
CA ILE A 316 12.24 -4.15 -28.28
C ILE A 316 11.33 -4.43 -27.09
N ASP A 317 10.03 -4.19 -27.22
CA ASP A 317 9.03 -4.51 -26.20
C ASP A 317 7.66 -4.76 -26.82
N CYS A 318 6.91 -5.71 -26.26
CA CYS A 318 5.60 -6.17 -26.71
C CYS A 318 4.68 -6.36 -25.52
N ASP A 319 3.37 -6.16 -25.73
CA ASP A 319 2.37 -6.32 -24.68
C ASP A 319 1.02 -6.80 -25.24
N CYS A 320 0.25 -7.50 -24.40
CA CYS A 320 -1.11 -7.90 -24.75
C CYS A 320 -2.06 -6.73 -24.52
N ARG A 321 -2.63 -6.20 -25.61
CA ARG A 321 -3.47 -5.00 -25.59
C ARG A 321 -4.79 -5.24 -26.28
N GLN A 322 -5.85 -4.59 -25.81
CA GLN A 322 -7.08 -4.48 -26.58
C GLN A 322 -6.81 -3.66 -27.87
N PRO A 323 -7.58 -3.85 -28.95
CA PRO A 323 -7.35 -3.15 -30.23
C PRO A 323 -7.39 -1.61 -30.11
N ASP A 324 -8.03 -1.09 -29.07
CA ASP A 324 -8.20 0.32 -28.75
C ASP A 324 -7.28 0.80 -27.63
N GLU A 325 -6.33 0.00 -27.14
CA GLU A 325 -5.37 0.41 -26.11
C GLU A 325 -4.07 0.98 -26.72
N CYS A 326 -3.43 1.88 -25.96
CA CYS A 326 -2.19 2.55 -26.33
C CYS A 326 -1.06 1.58 -26.69
N HIS A 327 -0.53 1.67 -27.91
CA HIS A 327 0.59 0.86 -28.40
C HIS A 327 1.38 1.58 -29.50
N ALA A 328 2.56 1.06 -29.84
CA ALA A 328 3.45 1.65 -30.83
C ALA A 328 3.25 1.02 -32.22
N VAL A 329 3.26 1.87 -33.25
CA VAL A 329 3.11 1.46 -34.65
C VAL A 329 4.22 2.07 -35.51
N TRP A 330 4.83 1.24 -36.37
CA TRP A 330 5.73 1.69 -37.42
C TRP A 330 5.10 1.50 -38.82
N PRO A 331 4.87 2.57 -39.60
CA PRO A 331 4.26 2.49 -40.93
C PRO A 331 5.21 1.98 -42.03
N GLY A 332 6.44 1.61 -41.70
CA GLY A 332 7.40 1.05 -42.66
C GLY A 332 8.10 2.06 -43.58
N THR A 333 8.01 3.36 -43.27
CA THR A 333 8.70 4.43 -44.02
C THR A 333 10.00 4.87 -43.34
N LEU A 334 10.98 5.29 -44.15
CA LEU A 334 12.23 5.91 -43.68
C LEU A 334 12.25 7.41 -44.03
N PRO A 335 12.65 8.31 -43.10
CA PRO A 335 13.11 8.03 -41.73
C PRO A 335 12.01 7.41 -40.86
N ALA A 336 12.40 6.50 -39.96
CA ALA A 336 11.46 5.75 -39.14
C ALA A 336 10.63 6.70 -38.27
N GLN A 337 9.31 6.73 -38.52
CA GLN A 337 8.35 7.51 -37.75
C GLN A 337 7.50 6.53 -36.94
N ILE A 338 7.84 6.37 -35.66
CA ILE A 338 7.03 5.57 -34.73
C ILE A 338 5.86 6.45 -34.27
N ILE A 339 4.65 5.90 -34.26
CA ILE A 339 3.42 6.61 -33.87
C ILE A 339 2.76 5.82 -32.74
N CYS A 340 2.14 6.51 -31.79
CA CYS A 340 1.30 5.86 -30.79
C CYS A 340 -0.16 5.86 -31.25
N GLU A 341 -0.78 4.67 -31.28
CA GLU A 341 -2.18 4.47 -31.61
C GLU A 341 -2.93 3.87 -30.42
N GLY A 342 -4.26 4.00 -30.41
CA GLY A 342 -5.11 3.56 -29.31
C GLY A 342 -5.43 4.67 -28.30
N GLY A 343 -6.10 4.28 -27.23
CA GLY A 343 -6.60 5.12 -26.14
C GLY A 343 -6.05 4.68 -24.79
N CYS A 344 -6.28 5.53 -23.80
CA CYS A 344 -5.91 5.30 -22.42
C CYS A 344 -7.15 5.44 -21.51
N PRO A 345 -7.09 4.97 -20.26
CA PRO A 345 -8.16 5.18 -19.28
C PRO A 345 -8.53 6.68 -19.13
N PRO A 346 -9.75 7.00 -18.64
CA PRO A 346 -10.16 8.39 -18.43
C PRO A 346 -9.13 9.18 -17.60
N GLY A 347 -8.72 10.34 -18.12
CA GLY A 347 -7.71 11.19 -17.48
C GLY A 347 -6.26 10.90 -17.87
N MET A 348 -6.02 10.06 -18.87
CA MET A 348 -4.68 9.75 -19.40
C MET A 348 -4.62 9.93 -20.91
N ASP A 349 -3.43 10.30 -21.41
CA ASP A 349 -3.15 10.38 -22.86
C ASP A 349 -2.10 9.35 -23.27
N CYS A 350 -2.28 8.78 -24.47
CA CYS A 350 -1.32 7.87 -25.08
C CYS A 350 -0.20 8.69 -25.71
N ILE A 351 0.95 8.76 -25.05
CA ILE A 351 2.07 9.60 -25.49
C ILE A 351 3.28 8.75 -25.90
N GLN A 352 4.11 9.35 -26.76
CA GLN A 352 5.39 8.78 -27.14
C GLN A 352 6.49 9.25 -26.19
N ARG A 353 7.14 8.30 -25.54
CA ARG A 353 8.38 8.51 -24.80
C ARG A 353 9.58 8.18 -25.67
N VAL A 354 10.51 9.14 -25.75
CA VAL A 354 11.71 9.05 -26.59
C VAL A 354 12.95 9.00 -25.70
N THR A 355 13.75 7.95 -25.81
CA THR A 355 14.99 7.78 -25.02
C THR A 355 16.18 7.58 -25.95
N GLN A 356 17.20 8.45 -25.83
CA GLN A 356 18.43 8.32 -26.60
C GLN A 356 19.45 7.44 -25.86
N ARG A 357 19.94 6.38 -26.52
CA ARG A 357 20.95 5.48 -25.96
C ARG A 357 22.37 6.00 -26.19
N ALA A 358 23.32 5.50 -25.40
CA ALA A 358 24.73 5.87 -25.49
C ALA A 358 25.39 5.49 -26.82
N ASP A 359 24.82 4.52 -27.55
CA ASP A 359 25.28 4.10 -28.88
C ASP A 359 24.71 4.96 -30.02
N GLY A 360 23.87 5.96 -29.70
CA GLY A 360 23.24 6.86 -30.66
C GLY A 360 21.90 6.37 -31.21
N SER A 361 21.46 5.15 -30.87
CA SER A 361 20.12 4.67 -31.19
C SER A 361 19.05 5.35 -30.33
N VAL A 362 17.80 5.33 -30.79
CA VAL A 362 16.68 5.99 -30.12
C VAL A 362 15.55 5.00 -29.88
N ASP A 363 15.11 4.87 -28.64
CA ASP A 363 13.93 4.10 -28.26
C ASP A 363 12.69 4.98 -28.32
N TYR A 364 11.64 4.50 -28.99
CA TYR A 364 10.32 5.10 -29.05
C TYR A 364 9.34 4.14 -28.40
N CYS A 365 8.83 4.50 -27.23
CA CYS A 365 7.86 3.73 -26.48
C CYS A 365 6.53 4.48 -26.37
N CYS A 366 5.41 3.77 -26.40
CA CYS A 366 4.09 4.35 -26.17
C CYS A 366 3.58 3.95 -24.80
N GLU A 367 3.19 4.92 -23.98
CA GLU A 367 2.70 4.70 -22.63
C GLU A 367 1.53 5.63 -22.31
N CYS A 368 0.61 5.16 -21.46
CA CYS A 368 -0.44 5.99 -20.89
C CYS A 368 0.16 6.78 -19.73
N VAL A 369 0.14 8.10 -19.84
CA VAL A 369 0.52 8.99 -18.74
C VAL A 369 -0.68 9.75 -18.26
N GLU A 370 -0.73 10.03 -16.95
CA GLU A 370 -1.69 11.00 -16.41
C GLU A 370 -1.60 12.28 -17.23
N ASN A 371 -2.76 12.70 -17.72
CA ASN A 371 -2.86 13.84 -18.61
C ASN A 371 -2.22 15.01 -17.86
N PRO A 372 -1.11 15.59 -18.36
CA PRO A 372 -0.45 16.66 -17.64
C PRO A 372 -1.47 17.76 -17.49
N ILE A 373 -1.87 18.04 -16.25
CA ILE A 373 -2.93 19.00 -16.00
C ILE A 373 -2.54 20.30 -16.72
N THR A 374 -3.37 20.67 -17.69
CA THR A 374 -3.10 21.82 -18.56
C THR A 374 -3.95 22.99 -18.13
N GLY A 375 -3.44 24.18 -18.44
CA GLY A 375 -4.05 25.44 -18.10
C GLY A 375 -3.56 26.53 -19.04
N ALA A 376 -4.21 27.69 -18.96
CA ALA A 376 -3.86 28.88 -19.71
C ALA A 376 -2.43 29.33 -19.35
N CYS A 377 -1.61 29.49 -20.37
CA CYS A 377 -0.26 29.98 -20.29
C CYS A 377 -0.15 31.31 -21.06
N CYS A 378 0.21 32.37 -20.35
CA CYS A 378 0.34 33.72 -20.91
C CYS A 378 1.78 34.05 -21.25
N PHE A 379 2.04 34.49 -22.48
CA PHE A 379 3.36 34.96 -22.90
C PHE A 379 3.49 36.47 -22.92
N SER A 380 4.71 36.97 -22.70
CA SER A 380 5.03 38.40 -22.66
C SER A 380 4.86 39.15 -24.00
N VAL A 381 4.72 38.43 -25.11
CA VAL A 381 4.51 38.96 -26.47
C VAL A 381 3.04 38.95 -26.92
N GLY A 382 2.11 38.71 -25.99
CA GLY A 382 0.68 38.56 -26.29
C GLY A 382 0.36 37.14 -26.76
N GLY A 383 -0.79 36.64 -26.33
CA GLY A 383 -1.26 35.30 -26.64
C GLY A 383 -1.34 34.39 -25.42
N CYS A 384 -2.43 33.63 -25.39
CA CYS A 384 -2.69 32.56 -24.44
C CYS A 384 -2.71 31.22 -25.18
N VAL A 385 -2.04 30.22 -24.62
CA VAL A 385 -2.09 28.83 -25.10
C VAL A 385 -2.37 27.89 -23.93
N ILE A 386 -2.96 26.73 -24.21
CA ILE A 386 -3.14 25.68 -23.21
C ILE A 386 -1.89 24.82 -23.17
N LEU A 387 -1.15 24.87 -22.06
CA LEU A 387 0.08 24.11 -21.83
C LEU A 387 0.05 23.49 -20.43
N SER A 388 0.89 22.50 -20.16
CA SER A 388 1.15 22.08 -18.77
C SER A 388 1.95 23.15 -18.03
N GLN A 389 1.92 23.14 -16.70
CA GLN A 389 2.71 24.09 -15.89
C GLN A 389 4.21 24.07 -16.27
N GLN A 390 4.79 22.88 -16.42
CA GLN A 390 6.19 22.71 -16.78
C GLN A 390 6.48 23.21 -18.21
N ALA A 391 5.60 22.91 -19.17
CA ALA A 391 5.73 23.39 -20.55
C ALA A 391 5.60 24.93 -20.62
N CYS A 392 4.68 25.51 -19.84
CA CYS A 392 4.50 26.95 -19.75
C CYS A 392 5.74 27.66 -19.19
N GLN A 393 6.29 27.15 -18.09
CA GLN A 393 7.50 27.71 -17.46
C GLN A 393 8.73 27.59 -18.36
N SER A 394 8.91 26.44 -19.02
CA SER A 394 10.04 26.21 -19.92
C SER A 394 10.00 27.09 -21.17
N GLN A 395 8.82 27.54 -21.59
CA GLN A 395 8.64 28.51 -22.68
C GLN A 395 8.63 29.97 -22.20
N GLY A 396 8.89 30.22 -20.90
CA GLY A 396 8.93 31.57 -20.32
C GLY A 396 7.56 32.25 -20.18
N GLY A 397 6.48 31.48 -20.19
CA GLY A 397 5.12 31.95 -19.93
C GLY A 397 4.74 31.91 -18.46
N VAL A 398 3.65 32.60 -18.11
CA VAL A 398 3.04 32.59 -16.78
C VAL A 398 1.84 31.65 -16.80
N TYR A 399 1.90 30.59 -16.00
CA TYR A 399 0.83 29.60 -15.88
C TYR A 399 -0.27 30.11 -14.95
N LEU A 400 -1.52 30.11 -15.41
CA LEU A 400 -2.65 30.69 -14.69
C LEU A 400 -3.43 29.69 -13.82
N GLY A 401 -2.99 28.43 -13.78
CA GLY A 401 -3.57 27.37 -12.96
C GLY A 401 -4.28 26.30 -13.77
N ASP A 402 -4.55 25.20 -13.11
CA ASP A 402 -5.11 23.99 -13.70
C ASP A 402 -6.52 24.19 -14.25
N PHE A 403 -6.80 23.59 -15.41
CA PHE A 403 -8.09 23.65 -16.12
C PHE A 403 -8.54 25.07 -16.55
N THR A 404 -7.65 26.06 -16.48
CA THR A 404 -7.95 27.40 -16.99
C THR A 404 -7.87 27.42 -18.53
N SER A 405 -8.86 28.04 -19.18
CA SER A 405 -8.94 28.11 -20.66
C SER A 405 -8.63 29.53 -21.17
N CYS A 406 -8.07 29.64 -22.36
CA CYS A 406 -7.95 30.92 -23.06
C CYS A 406 -9.32 31.40 -23.54
N LEU A 407 -9.66 32.64 -23.23
CA LEU A 407 -10.93 33.31 -23.53
C LEU A 407 -10.91 34.09 -24.85
N GLY A 408 -9.74 34.24 -25.47
CA GLY A 408 -9.52 34.88 -26.77
C GLY A 408 -8.94 36.29 -26.63
N ASP A 409 -8.19 36.72 -27.65
CA ASP A 409 -7.52 38.01 -27.65
C ASP A 409 -8.52 39.18 -27.73
N GLN A 410 -8.27 40.20 -26.91
CA GLN A 410 -8.99 41.46 -26.90
C GLN A 410 -8.02 42.60 -26.54
N ALA A 411 -8.44 43.84 -26.76
CA ALA A 411 -7.60 44.98 -26.40
C ALA A 411 -7.47 45.11 -24.87
N CYS A 412 -6.23 45.27 -24.42
CA CYS A 412 -5.85 45.45 -23.03
C CYS A 412 -5.19 46.81 -22.82
N CYS A 413 -5.86 47.69 -22.07
CA CYS A 413 -5.35 49.01 -21.77
C CYS A 413 -4.46 48.99 -20.53
N LEU A 414 -3.16 49.19 -20.73
CA LEU A 414 -2.17 49.20 -19.67
C LEU A 414 -2.23 50.50 -18.84
N PRO A 415 -1.78 50.50 -17.57
CA PRO A 415 -1.82 51.70 -16.72
C PRO A 415 -1.07 52.92 -17.29
N ASN A 416 -0.08 52.69 -18.15
CA ASN A 416 0.66 53.75 -18.84
C ASN A 416 -0.06 54.34 -20.07
N GLY A 417 -1.25 53.83 -20.41
CA GLY A 417 -2.02 54.24 -21.59
C GLY A 417 -1.67 53.49 -22.87
N ALA A 418 -0.69 52.58 -22.86
CA ALA A 418 -0.42 51.70 -24.00
C ALA A 418 -1.51 50.62 -24.10
N CYS A 419 -1.71 50.09 -25.31
CA CYS A 419 -2.63 49.00 -25.57
C CYS A 419 -1.88 47.78 -26.10
N VAL A 420 -2.25 46.58 -25.64
CA VAL A 420 -1.80 45.31 -26.21
C VAL A 420 -3.00 44.41 -26.49
N ASP A 421 -3.02 43.73 -27.63
CA ASP A 421 -4.03 42.71 -27.91
C ASP A 421 -3.60 41.41 -27.21
N THR A 422 -4.36 40.97 -26.22
CA THR A 422 -4.06 39.76 -25.43
C THR A 422 -5.32 39.19 -24.80
N ASP A 423 -5.23 37.97 -24.29
CA ASP A 423 -6.33 37.33 -23.60
C ASP A 423 -6.80 38.14 -22.37
N ALA A 424 -8.11 38.12 -22.11
CA ALA A 424 -8.73 38.81 -20.98
C ALA A 424 -8.05 38.54 -19.64
N LEU A 425 -7.71 37.27 -19.40
CA LEU A 425 -7.13 36.81 -18.15
C LEU A 425 -5.65 37.23 -18.05
N CYS A 426 -4.92 37.19 -19.18
CA CYS A 426 -3.55 37.69 -19.26
C CYS A 426 -3.48 39.22 -19.02
N CYS A 427 -4.47 39.96 -19.54
CA CYS A 427 -4.55 41.40 -19.39
C CYS A 427 -4.54 41.83 -17.92
N GLU A 428 -5.42 41.23 -17.12
CA GLU A 428 -5.57 41.57 -15.71
C GLU A 428 -4.44 41.00 -14.85
N LEU A 429 -4.11 39.72 -15.02
CA LEU A 429 -3.22 38.99 -14.10
C LEU A 429 -1.73 39.14 -14.41
N VAL A 430 -1.34 39.30 -15.68
CA VAL A 430 0.07 39.37 -16.10
C VAL A 430 0.49 40.80 -16.39
N TYR A 431 -0.36 41.54 -17.11
CA TYR A 431 -0.03 42.90 -17.54
C TYR A 431 -0.57 43.99 -16.61
N GLY A 432 -1.46 43.65 -15.66
CA GLY A 432 -2.09 44.63 -14.76
C GLY A 432 -2.90 45.69 -15.51
N GLY A 433 -3.38 45.37 -16.71
CA GLY A 433 -4.17 46.24 -17.58
C GLY A 433 -5.67 46.00 -17.42
N LEU A 434 -6.45 46.86 -18.08
CA LEU A 434 -7.92 46.79 -18.09
C LEU A 434 -8.42 46.25 -19.45
N PRO A 435 -9.07 45.08 -19.48
CA PRO A 435 -9.64 44.53 -20.70
C PRO A 435 -10.78 45.41 -21.24
N GLN A 436 -10.85 45.60 -22.56
CA GLN A 436 -11.89 46.41 -23.22
C GLN A 436 -13.09 45.60 -23.73
N GLY A 437 -13.11 44.29 -23.47
CA GLY A 437 -14.20 43.39 -23.82
C GLY A 437 -14.01 42.65 -25.16
N PRO A 438 -14.73 41.53 -25.38
CA PRO A 438 -14.49 40.65 -26.53
C PRO A 438 -14.68 41.35 -27.88
N GLY A 439 -13.75 41.17 -28.80
CA GLY A 439 -13.77 41.78 -30.14
C GLY A 439 -13.20 43.19 -30.22
N SER A 440 -12.73 43.76 -29.11
CA SER A 440 -11.92 44.97 -29.11
C SER A 440 -10.51 44.71 -29.65
N VAL A 441 -9.94 45.69 -30.35
CA VAL A 441 -8.55 45.65 -30.88
C VAL A 441 -7.88 47.00 -30.64
N CYS A 442 -6.59 47.01 -30.33
CA CYS A 442 -5.84 48.24 -30.14
C CYS A 442 -5.86 49.11 -31.40
N LEU A 443 -6.10 50.42 -31.25
CA LEU A 443 -6.32 51.34 -32.37
C LEU A 443 -5.08 52.17 -32.72
N GLY A 444 -4.04 52.11 -31.89
CA GLY A 444 -2.86 52.95 -31.97
C GLY A 444 -3.11 54.35 -31.40
N ASP A 445 -2.04 55.14 -31.31
CA ASP A 445 -2.07 56.55 -30.88
C ASP A 445 -2.09 57.46 -32.12
N ALA A 446 -3.27 57.69 -32.70
CA ALA A 446 -3.36 58.51 -33.92
C ALA A 446 -3.19 60.01 -33.64
N ASN A 447 -3.36 60.44 -32.38
CA ASN A 447 -3.29 61.86 -32.01
C ASN A 447 -1.93 62.29 -31.41
N GLY A 448 -1.05 61.33 -31.12
CA GLY A 448 0.35 61.52 -30.75
C GLY A 448 0.58 61.88 -29.29
N ASP A 449 -0.36 61.59 -28.38
CA ASP A 449 -0.25 61.93 -26.96
C ASP A 449 0.43 60.84 -26.10
N GLY A 450 0.81 59.72 -26.72
CA GLY A 450 1.45 58.58 -26.08
C GLY A 450 0.48 57.57 -25.47
N ARG A 451 -0.84 57.71 -25.68
CA ARG A 451 -1.88 56.78 -25.24
C ARG A 451 -2.64 56.24 -26.46
N ASP A 452 -3.01 54.96 -26.43
CA ASP A 452 -3.84 54.37 -27.49
C ASP A 452 -5.23 55.02 -27.50
N ASP A 453 -5.76 55.33 -28.69
CA ASP A 453 -7.05 55.99 -28.87
C ASP A 453 -8.23 55.17 -28.32
N LEU A 454 -8.06 53.86 -28.16
CA LEU A 454 -9.03 53.01 -27.45
C LEU A 454 -8.98 53.21 -25.93
N CYS A 455 -7.82 53.56 -25.38
CA CYS A 455 -7.57 53.64 -23.94
C CYS A 455 -7.90 55.01 -23.32
N TYR A 456 -8.71 55.82 -24.01
CA TYR A 456 -9.35 56.97 -23.37
C TYR A 456 -10.53 56.49 -22.53
N PRO A 457 -10.60 56.86 -21.24
CA PRO A 457 -11.79 56.56 -20.45
C PRO A 457 -13.02 57.19 -21.13
N PRO A 458 -14.14 56.47 -21.28
CA PRO A 458 -15.37 57.05 -21.81
C PRO A 458 -15.76 58.25 -20.93
N THR A 459 -15.95 59.42 -21.56
CA THR A 459 -16.20 60.69 -20.86
C THR A 459 -17.66 60.82 -20.44
N CYS A 460 -18.16 59.82 -19.70
CA CYS A 460 -19.32 59.98 -18.84
C CYS A 460 -18.82 60.27 -17.43
N SER A 461 -19.04 61.49 -16.95
CA SER A 461 -18.53 61.90 -15.63
C SER A 461 -19.51 62.82 -14.91
N PRO A 462 -19.51 62.82 -13.57
CA PRO A 462 -20.32 63.75 -12.77
C PRO A 462 -19.98 65.20 -13.10
N VAL A 463 -20.99 66.08 -13.12
CA VAL A 463 -20.75 67.52 -13.15
C VAL A 463 -20.69 68.03 -11.70
N PRO A 464 -19.53 68.51 -11.22
CA PRO A 464 -19.37 68.95 -9.84
C PRO A 464 -20.42 70.00 -9.43
N GLY A 465 -21.03 69.81 -8.27
CA GLY A 465 -22.05 70.71 -7.73
C GLY A 465 -23.43 70.61 -8.40
N THR A 466 -23.68 69.60 -9.25
CA THR A 466 -24.99 69.34 -9.84
C THR A 466 -25.41 67.89 -9.67
N LEU A 467 -26.71 67.62 -9.81
CA LEU A 467 -27.28 66.27 -9.81
C LEU A 467 -27.33 65.67 -11.23
N ARG A 468 -26.33 65.96 -12.06
CA ARG A 468 -26.32 65.58 -13.49
C ARG A 468 -24.97 65.04 -13.92
N CYS A 469 -25.02 64.13 -14.87
CA CYS A 469 -23.85 63.65 -15.60
C CYS A 469 -23.62 64.49 -16.86
N ARG A 470 -22.35 64.70 -17.23
CA ARG A 470 -21.96 65.39 -18.47
C ARG A 470 -21.96 64.39 -19.62
N ASN A 471 -22.82 64.61 -20.61
CA ASN A 471 -22.88 63.77 -21.79
C ASN A 471 -21.90 64.29 -22.87
N VAL A 472 -20.73 63.66 -23.03
CA VAL A 472 -19.74 64.08 -24.04
C VAL A 472 -19.80 63.19 -25.29
N GLN A 473 -19.91 61.87 -25.15
CA GLN A 473 -20.39 60.93 -26.17
C GLN A 473 -20.35 59.55 -25.53
N CYS A 474 -21.46 58.81 -25.54
CA CYS A 474 -21.41 57.39 -25.20
C CYS A 474 -20.97 56.58 -26.44
N PRO A 475 -20.22 55.47 -26.25
CA PRO A 475 -19.67 54.68 -27.35
C PRO A 475 -20.75 54.15 -28.29
N ASP A 476 -21.87 53.71 -27.72
CA ASP A 476 -22.94 53.04 -28.47
C ASP A 476 -24.12 53.94 -28.83
N LEU A 477 -24.66 53.67 -30.01
CA LEU A 477 -25.72 54.45 -30.64
C LEU A 477 -27.06 54.23 -29.92
N GLY A 478 -27.37 55.09 -28.94
CA GLY A 478 -28.61 55.04 -28.16
C GLY A 478 -28.43 55.12 -26.65
N GLU A 479 -27.19 55.00 -26.18
CA GLU A 479 -26.85 55.16 -24.76
C GLU A 479 -26.94 56.61 -24.29
N LYS A 480 -27.20 56.77 -22.99
CA LYS A 480 -27.19 58.07 -22.33
C LYS A 480 -26.33 57.97 -21.08
N CYS A 481 -25.52 58.99 -20.87
CA CYS A 481 -24.75 59.14 -19.64
C CYS A 481 -25.71 59.43 -18.45
N LYS A 482 -25.81 58.47 -17.53
CA LYS A 482 -26.71 58.51 -16.36
C LYS A 482 -25.92 58.27 -15.06
N PRO A 483 -26.45 58.69 -13.89
CA PRO A 483 -25.79 58.41 -12.62
C PRO A 483 -25.80 56.92 -12.29
N ARG A 484 -24.65 56.38 -11.88
CA ARG A 484 -24.50 55.01 -11.37
C ARG A 484 -24.45 54.98 -9.85
N CYS A 485 -23.76 55.96 -9.26
CA CYS A 485 -23.65 56.15 -7.82
C CYS A 485 -23.92 57.60 -7.41
N VAL A 486 -24.60 57.77 -6.28
CA VAL A 486 -24.91 59.05 -5.67
C VAL A 486 -24.57 59.05 -4.18
N ARG A 487 -24.33 60.22 -3.61
CA ARG A 487 -24.24 60.42 -2.17
C ARG A 487 -25.61 60.84 -1.65
N VAL A 488 -26.12 60.17 -0.62
CA VAL A 488 -27.42 60.43 0.01
C VAL A 488 -27.28 60.72 1.51
N GLU A 489 -28.28 61.35 2.13
CA GLU A 489 -28.35 61.45 3.59
C GLU A 489 -28.54 60.06 4.21
N LEU A 490 -27.79 59.74 5.27
CA LEU A 490 -27.80 58.41 5.89
C LEU A 490 -29.22 58.01 6.34
N GLY A 491 -29.68 56.84 5.89
CA GLY A 491 -31.03 56.34 6.17
C GLY A 491 -32.13 56.86 5.24
N THR A 492 -31.78 57.59 4.18
CA THR A 492 -32.73 58.12 3.18
C THR A 492 -32.25 57.84 1.74
N THR A 493 -33.08 58.16 0.74
CA THR A 493 -32.70 58.19 -0.68
C THR A 493 -32.48 59.62 -1.20
N TYR A 494 -32.44 60.62 -0.30
CA TYR A 494 -32.33 62.03 -0.67
C TYR A 494 -30.91 62.37 -1.15
N VAL A 495 -30.78 62.74 -2.43
CA VAL A 495 -29.49 62.92 -3.10
C VAL A 495 -28.84 64.27 -2.78
N ILE A 496 -27.60 64.19 -2.30
CA ILE A 496 -26.70 65.31 -2.03
C ILE A 496 -25.86 65.63 -3.27
N GLU A 497 -25.24 64.64 -3.89
CA GLU A 497 -24.43 64.79 -5.10
C GLU A 497 -24.34 63.49 -5.91
N VAL A 498 -24.01 63.60 -7.20
CA VAL A 498 -23.67 62.45 -8.05
C VAL A 498 -22.19 62.15 -7.91
N LEU A 499 -21.87 60.91 -7.55
CA LEU A 499 -20.49 60.46 -7.31
C LEU A 499 -19.89 59.80 -8.54
N ASP A 500 -20.72 59.11 -9.33
CA ASP A 500 -20.28 58.36 -10.50
C ASP A 500 -21.35 58.32 -11.60
N CYS A 501 -20.91 58.26 -12.84
CA CYS A 501 -21.76 58.27 -14.02
C CYS A 501 -21.28 57.24 -15.03
N GLU A 502 -22.22 56.57 -15.69
CA GLU A 502 -21.93 55.55 -16.69
C GLU A 502 -22.80 55.74 -17.93
N CYS A 503 -22.29 55.31 -19.08
CA CYS A 503 -23.07 55.22 -20.30
C CYS A 503 -23.94 53.97 -20.21
N VAL A 504 -25.26 54.19 -20.20
CA VAL A 504 -26.23 53.12 -20.05
C VAL A 504 -27.24 53.18 -21.19
N GLY A 505 -27.58 52.01 -21.73
CA GLY A 505 -28.67 51.83 -22.67
C GLY A 505 -30.04 52.14 -22.04
N PRO A 506 -31.10 52.25 -22.85
CA PRO A 506 -32.44 52.64 -22.39
C PRO A 506 -33.06 51.67 -21.36
N ASN A 507 -32.55 50.45 -21.28
CA ASN A 507 -33.04 49.41 -20.37
C ASN A 507 -32.00 48.97 -19.33
N ASP A 508 -30.82 49.59 -19.28
CA ASP A 508 -29.77 49.14 -18.36
C ASP A 508 -29.96 49.74 -16.96
N CYS A 509 -29.43 49.03 -15.96
CA CYS A 509 -29.54 49.38 -14.54
C CYS A 509 -28.84 50.73 -14.25
N HIS A 510 -29.59 51.72 -13.77
CA HIS A 510 -29.06 53.05 -13.43
C HIS A 510 -29.92 53.79 -12.39
N ILE A 511 -29.41 54.92 -11.89
CA ILE A 511 -30.15 55.80 -10.97
C ILE A 511 -30.97 56.83 -11.75
N GLU A 512 -32.26 56.93 -11.42
CA GLU A 512 -33.07 58.11 -11.70
C GLU A 512 -33.28 58.93 -10.43
N ILE A 513 -33.09 60.25 -10.56
CA ILE A 513 -33.25 61.21 -9.47
C ILE A 513 -34.50 62.03 -9.76
N ASP A 514 -35.49 61.97 -8.87
CA ASP A 514 -36.69 62.79 -8.99
C ASP A 514 -36.33 64.28 -8.86
N SER A 515 -36.72 65.08 -9.85
CA SER A 515 -36.32 66.48 -9.91
C SER A 515 -36.97 67.38 -8.83
N LEU A 516 -38.07 66.94 -8.21
CA LEU A 516 -38.82 67.66 -7.19
C LEU A 516 -38.45 67.20 -5.78
N THR A 517 -38.39 65.88 -5.54
CA THR A 517 -38.11 65.31 -4.21
C THR A 517 -36.62 65.06 -3.98
N ARG A 518 -35.81 65.02 -5.05
CA ARG A 518 -34.40 64.59 -5.05
C ARG A 518 -34.19 63.17 -4.54
N GLU A 519 -35.21 62.33 -4.57
CA GLU A 519 -35.06 60.92 -4.22
C GLU A 519 -34.43 60.15 -5.38
N ALA A 520 -33.41 59.35 -5.09
CA ALA A 520 -32.82 58.41 -6.03
C ALA A 520 -33.57 57.07 -6.02
N THR A 521 -33.83 56.53 -7.22
CA THR A 521 -34.40 55.19 -7.42
C THR A 521 -33.58 54.44 -8.45
N CYS A 522 -33.27 53.17 -8.20
CA CYS A 522 -32.71 52.29 -9.23
C CYS A 522 -33.80 51.86 -10.20
N VAL A 523 -33.55 52.03 -11.49
CA VAL A 523 -34.46 51.65 -12.57
C VAL A 523 -33.68 50.92 -13.67
N GLY A 524 -34.40 50.27 -14.58
CA GLY A 524 -33.82 49.45 -15.64
C GLY A 524 -33.76 47.96 -15.27
N GLY A 525 -33.10 47.19 -16.12
CA GLY A 525 -32.86 45.76 -15.99
C GLY A 525 -31.41 45.44 -16.38
N CYS A 526 -31.08 44.16 -16.31
CA CYS A 526 -29.74 43.67 -16.61
C CYS A 526 -29.82 42.85 -17.90
N VAL A 527 -29.27 43.38 -18.99
CA VAL A 527 -29.37 42.75 -20.31
C VAL A 527 -28.35 41.60 -20.41
N GLY A 528 -28.81 40.40 -20.77
CA GLY A 528 -27.94 39.25 -21.03
C GLY A 528 -27.61 38.36 -19.83
N LEU A 529 -28.07 38.73 -18.63
CA LEU A 529 -27.90 37.94 -17.40
C LEU A 529 -29.27 37.71 -16.75
N ASN A 530 -29.44 36.57 -16.09
CA ASN A 530 -30.60 36.29 -15.26
C ASN A 530 -30.43 37.15 -14.00
N ALA A 531 -30.62 38.47 -14.07
CA ALA A 531 -30.17 39.46 -13.08
C ALA A 531 -31.22 40.58 -12.85
N TYR A 532 -31.22 41.20 -11.67
CA TYR A 532 -32.07 42.37 -11.40
C TYR A 532 -31.26 43.57 -10.89
N CYS A 533 -31.77 44.77 -11.14
CA CYS A 533 -31.13 46.02 -10.74
C CYS A 533 -31.33 46.25 -9.24
N HIS A 534 -30.26 46.18 -8.45
CA HIS A 534 -30.29 46.27 -6.99
C HIS A 534 -29.58 47.54 -6.47
N THR A 535 -30.10 48.09 -5.37
CA THR A 535 -29.53 49.23 -4.66
C THR A 535 -28.54 48.79 -3.58
N THR A 536 -27.28 49.21 -3.64
CA THR A 536 -26.31 49.02 -2.56
C THR A 536 -26.08 50.32 -1.80
N PHE A 537 -25.84 50.23 -0.48
CA PHE A 537 -25.55 51.36 0.39
C PHE A 537 -24.23 51.15 1.15
N VAL A 538 -23.37 52.18 1.15
CA VAL A 538 -22.13 52.20 1.93
C VAL A 538 -22.11 53.46 2.79
N ASP A 539 -22.11 53.31 4.12
CA ASP A 539 -21.97 54.44 5.05
C ASP A 539 -20.57 55.06 4.91
N LEU A 540 -20.50 56.38 4.74
CA LEU A 540 -19.25 57.12 4.57
C LEU A 540 -18.71 57.70 5.90
N GLY A 541 -19.43 57.50 7.00
CA GLY A 541 -19.01 57.91 8.34
C GLY A 541 -19.14 59.41 8.63
N ASP A 542 -19.68 60.20 7.70
CA ASP A 542 -19.91 61.65 7.80
C ASP A 542 -21.40 62.01 7.93
N GLY A 543 -22.25 61.02 8.19
CA GLY A 543 -23.71 61.17 8.19
C GLY A 543 -24.33 61.07 6.78
N THR A 544 -23.54 60.72 5.76
CA THR A 544 -24.01 60.40 4.41
C THR A 544 -23.69 58.95 4.03
N ALA A 545 -24.38 58.44 3.02
CA ALA A 545 -24.11 57.13 2.43
C ALA A 545 -23.88 57.24 0.91
N LYS A 546 -23.03 56.37 0.35
CA LYS A 546 -22.94 56.13 -1.08
C LYS A 546 -24.01 55.10 -1.48
N MET A 547 -24.93 55.49 -2.35
CA MET A 547 -25.96 54.63 -2.93
C MET A 547 -25.58 54.34 -4.40
N CYS A 548 -25.50 53.07 -4.79
CA CYS A 548 -25.22 52.66 -6.17
C CYS A 548 -26.31 51.72 -6.71
N CYS A 549 -26.53 51.74 -8.02
CA CYS A 549 -27.28 50.71 -8.73
C CYS A 549 -26.33 49.75 -9.41
N GLU A 550 -26.50 48.46 -9.14
CA GLU A 550 -25.67 47.41 -9.72
C GLU A 550 -26.55 46.24 -10.17
N CYS A 551 -26.12 45.60 -11.25
CA CYS A 551 -26.71 44.33 -11.67
C CYS A 551 -26.22 43.24 -10.75
N ILE A 552 -27.16 42.66 -10.00
CA ILE A 552 -26.89 41.46 -9.22
C ILE A 552 -27.58 40.33 -9.97
N ASP A 553 -26.82 39.31 -10.31
CA ASP A 553 -27.37 38.05 -10.83
C ASP A 553 -28.48 37.59 -9.89
N ILE A 554 -29.65 37.25 -10.44
CA ILE A 554 -30.65 36.39 -9.81
C ILE A 554 -29.85 35.14 -9.52
N PRO A 555 -29.47 34.93 -8.26
CA PRO A 555 -28.68 33.78 -7.92
C PRO A 555 -29.57 32.59 -8.27
N GLU A 556 -28.96 31.56 -8.85
CA GLU A 556 -29.64 30.33 -9.25
C GLU A 556 -30.70 29.92 -8.21
N PRO A 557 -31.85 29.36 -8.66
CA PRO A 557 -33.09 29.28 -7.90
C PRO A 557 -32.84 29.05 -6.41
N TYR A 558 -33.12 30.00 -5.52
CA TYR A 558 -32.87 29.73 -4.10
C TYR A 558 -33.81 28.64 -3.59
N SER A 559 -33.30 27.78 -2.72
CA SER A 559 -34.09 26.85 -1.94
C SER A 559 -33.82 27.05 -0.45
N CYS A 560 -34.70 26.52 0.38
CA CYS A 560 -34.56 26.55 1.84
C CYS A 560 -34.17 25.15 2.32
N CYS A 561 -33.05 25.03 3.01
CA CYS A 561 -32.56 23.76 3.57
C CYS A 561 -32.68 23.74 5.08
N ASN A 562 -33.21 22.64 5.63
CA ASN A 562 -33.20 22.40 7.07
C ASN A 562 -32.08 21.39 7.39
N ALA A 563 -31.01 21.87 8.02
CA ALA A 563 -29.82 21.07 8.32
C ALA A 563 -30.10 19.90 9.29
N GLU A 564 -31.12 19.98 10.15
CA GLU A 564 -31.46 18.90 11.09
C GLU A 564 -32.23 17.75 10.42
N THR A 565 -33.01 18.06 9.38
CA THR A 565 -33.94 17.09 8.77
C THR A 565 -33.59 16.71 7.33
N GLY A 566 -32.64 17.41 6.69
CA GLY A 566 -32.29 17.22 5.29
C GLY A 566 -33.38 17.66 4.30
N GLN A 567 -34.45 18.30 4.78
CA GLN A 567 -35.55 18.77 3.93
C GLN A 567 -35.15 20.01 3.14
N CYS A 568 -35.57 20.04 1.87
CA CYS A 568 -35.39 21.16 0.98
C CYS A 568 -36.74 21.69 0.46
N LEU A 569 -36.88 23.00 0.37
CA LEU A 569 -38.05 23.68 -0.19
C LEU A 569 -37.62 24.68 -1.27
N ASP A 570 -38.02 24.45 -2.52
CA ASP A 570 -37.80 25.44 -3.59
C ASP A 570 -38.56 26.73 -3.28
N LEU A 571 -37.88 27.88 -3.37
CA LEU A 571 -38.52 29.17 -3.20
C LEU A 571 -39.15 29.65 -4.52
N ILE A 572 -40.32 30.26 -4.39
CA ILE A 572 -41.00 30.93 -5.50
C ILE A 572 -40.15 32.14 -5.91
N PRO A 573 -39.98 32.44 -7.22
CA PRO A 573 -39.24 33.62 -7.67
C PRO A 573 -39.70 34.90 -6.95
N GLY A 574 -38.78 35.54 -6.22
CA GLY A 574 -39.03 36.77 -5.45
C GLY A 574 -39.16 36.60 -3.93
N ALA A 575 -39.10 35.39 -3.39
CA ALA A 575 -39.01 35.19 -1.94
C ALA A 575 -37.60 35.50 -1.43
N THR A 576 -37.49 36.32 -0.38
CA THR A 576 -36.21 36.79 0.20
C THR A 576 -35.86 36.16 1.54
N SER A 577 -36.66 35.21 2.05
CA SER A 577 -36.41 34.55 3.33
C SER A 577 -37.03 33.15 3.43
N CYS A 578 -36.41 32.30 4.25
CA CYS A 578 -36.86 30.95 4.53
C CYS A 578 -37.75 30.85 5.78
N PRO A 579 -38.61 29.81 5.89
CA PRO A 579 -39.32 29.50 7.13
C PRO A 579 -38.36 29.28 8.31
N VAL A 580 -38.83 29.53 9.54
CA VAL A 580 -38.02 29.31 10.75
C VAL A 580 -37.54 27.86 10.80
N GLY A 581 -36.22 27.67 10.97
CA GLY A 581 -35.56 26.36 10.95
C GLY A 581 -34.92 25.96 9.61
N TYR A 582 -34.99 26.82 8.60
CA TYR A 582 -34.35 26.61 7.29
C TYR A 582 -33.35 27.74 6.97
N THR A 583 -32.23 27.40 6.32
CA THR A 583 -31.25 28.32 5.73
C THR A 583 -31.49 28.51 4.24
N LEU A 584 -31.24 29.72 3.73
CA LEU A 584 -31.37 30.07 2.32
C LEU A 584 -30.13 29.59 1.56
N VAL A 585 -30.32 28.78 0.52
CA VAL A 585 -29.25 28.11 -0.23
C VAL A 585 -29.39 28.34 -1.73
N ALA A 586 -28.27 28.61 -2.41
CA ALA A 586 -28.26 28.81 -3.86
C ALA A 586 -28.54 27.49 -4.62
N GLY A 587 -29.43 27.52 -5.61
CA GLY A 587 -29.79 26.38 -6.45
C GLY A 587 -31.06 25.62 -5.99
N PRO A 588 -31.84 25.06 -6.95
CA PRO A 588 -33.06 24.33 -6.64
C PRO A 588 -32.72 23.06 -5.86
N CYS A 589 -33.70 22.50 -5.13
CA CYS A 589 -33.50 21.31 -4.31
C CYS A 589 -32.89 20.14 -5.10
N GLY A 590 -33.19 20.01 -6.39
CA GLY A 590 -32.70 18.90 -7.20
C GLY A 590 -33.22 17.55 -6.68
N ASN A 591 -32.49 16.47 -6.97
CA ASN A 591 -32.85 15.13 -6.52
C ASN A 591 -32.19 14.79 -5.17
N LEU A 592 -32.86 13.95 -4.37
CA LEU A 592 -32.26 13.34 -3.18
C LEU A 592 -31.09 12.43 -3.61
N GLN A 593 -29.95 12.57 -2.95
CA GLN A 593 -28.74 11.81 -3.24
C GLN A 593 -27.83 11.71 -2.00
N ALA A 594 -26.84 10.81 -2.04
CA ALA A 594 -25.83 10.74 -1.00
C ALA A 594 -24.96 12.00 -0.99
N CYS A 595 -24.73 12.55 0.20
CA CYS A 595 -23.85 13.69 0.41
C CYS A 595 -22.73 13.34 1.38
N CYS A 596 -21.49 13.47 0.92
CA CYS A 596 -20.31 13.21 1.71
C CYS A 596 -19.80 14.48 2.38
N LEU A 597 -20.06 14.64 3.67
CA LEU A 597 -19.58 15.77 4.44
C LEU A 597 -18.05 15.70 4.61
N PRO A 598 -17.36 16.84 4.80
CA PRO A 598 -15.90 16.87 5.00
C PRO A 598 -15.42 16.04 6.19
N THR A 599 -16.32 15.74 7.13
CA THR A 599 -16.08 14.87 8.29
C THR A 599 -16.07 13.38 7.95
N GLY A 600 -16.34 12.99 6.70
CA GLY A 600 -16.53 11.59 6.28
C GLY A 600 -17.93 11.02 6.58
N VAL A 601 -18.81 11.81 7.20
CA VAL A 601 -20.20 11.42 7.47
C VAL A 601 -21.02 11.52 6.18
N CYS A 602 -21.72 10.45 5.83
CA CYS A 602 -22.69 10.46 4.74
C CYS A 602 -24.07 10.86 5.25
N VAL A 603 -24.73 11.83 4.59
CA VAL A 603 -26.15 12.14 4.80
C VAL A 603 -26.93 12.10 3.47
N ASP A 604 -28.12 11.51 3.47
CA ASP A 604 -29.02 11.54 2.31
C ASP A 604 -29.75 12.88 2.28
N THR A 605 -29.44 13.72 1.31
CA THR A 605 -29.99 15.07 1.23
C THR A 605 -30.10 15.56 -0.22
N TYR A 606 -30.76 16.69 -0.40
CA TYR A 606 -30.92 17.36 -1.68
C TYR A 606 -29.62 18.03 -2.13
N LEU A 607 -29.38 18.14 -3.44
CA LEU A 607 -28.13 18.67 -4.01
C LEU A 607 -27.74 20.02 -3.40
N ALA A 608 -28.66 20.98 -3.35
CA ALA A 608 -28.42 22.30 -2.77
C ALA A 608 -28.02 22.21 -1.29
N CYS A 609 -28.74 21.40 -0.51
CA CYS A 609 -28.45 21.21 0.92
C CYS A 609 -27.10 20.52 1.15
N CYS A 610 -26.69 19.62 0.26
CA CYS A 610 -25.39 18.96 0.36
C CYS A 610 -24.25 19.97 0.30
N VAL A 611 -24.32 20.89 -0.67
CA VAL A 611 -23.32 21.94 -0.86
C VAL A 611 -23.35 22.95 0.30
N ASP A 612 -24.53 23.31 0.82
CA ASP A 612 -24.67 24.19 2.00
C ASP A 612 -23.99 23.63 3.25
N MET A 613 -24.11 22.32 3.45
CA MET A 613 -23.46 21.60 4.54
C MET A 613 -21.95 21.39 4.32
N GLY A 614 -21.38 21.94 3.24
CA GLY A 614 -19.98 21.79 2.85
C GLY A 614 -19.64 20.40 2.32
N GLY A 615 -20.64 19.57 2.02
CA GLY A 615 -20.47 18.20 1.53
C GLY A 615 -20.34 18.10 0.03
N THR A 616 -19.79 16.98 -0.42
CA THR A 616 -19.65 16.63 -1.84
C THR A 616 -20.80 15.71 -2.26
N PRO A 617 -21.63 16.12 -3.24
CA PRO A 617 -22.74 15.30 -3.73
C PRO A 617 -22.23 14.16 -4.62
N MET A 618 -22.79 12.96 -4.43
CA MET A 618 -22.31 11.74 -5.11
C MET A 618 -23.08 11.40 -6.39
N GLY A 619 -23.98 12.29 -6.82
CA GLY A 619 -24.77 12.16 -8.05
C GLY A 619 -26.16 11.56 -7.84
N ALA A 620 -27.09 11.88 -8.74
CA ALA A 620 -28.50 11.53 -8.59
C ALA A 620 -28.71 10.00 -8.62
N GLY A 621 -29.52 9.48 -7.69
CA GLY A 621 -29.79 8.05 -7.55
C GLY A 621 -28.85 7.31 -6.59
N THR A 622 -27.88 8.02 -5.99
CA THR A 622 -27.07 7.49 -4.87
C THR A 622 -27.80 7.64 -3.54
N SER A 623 -27.46 6.81 -2.57
CA SER A 623 -27.88 6.96 -1.17
C SER A 623 -26.73 6.59 -0.22
N CYS A 624 -26.76 7.05 1.03
CA CYS A 624 -25.77 6.69 2.03
C CYS A 624 -25.76 5.20 2.37
N ALA A 625 -26.82 4.46 2.00
CA ALA A 625 -26.83 3.01 2.06
C ALA A 625 -25.96 2.36 0.96
N THR A 626 -25.69 3.05 -0.15
CA THR A 626 -24.97 2.55 -1.33
C THR A 626 -23.66 3.30 -1.60
N THR A 627 -23.35 4.32 -0.81
CA THR A 627 -22.25 5.25 -1.08
C THR A 627 -21.40 5.43 0.16
N ILE A 628 -20.13 5.05 0.06
CA ILE A 628 -19.13 5.20 1.12
C ILE A 628 -18.40 6.52 0.88
N CYS A 629 -18.48 7.42 1.85
CA CYS A 629 -17.76 8.67 1.79
C CYS A 629 -16.27 8.45 2.12
N PRO A 630 -15.34 8.95 1.32
CA PRO A 630 -13.93 8.89 1.66
C PRO A 630 -13.73 9.67 2.97
N ALA A 631 -13.27 8.97 4.01
CA ALA A 631 -12.91 9.65 5.25
C ALA A 631 -11.75 10.61 4.95
N PRO A 632 -11.77 11.83 5.51
CA PRO A 632 -10.63 12.74 5.40
C PRO A 632 -9.38 12.04 5.96
N ILE A 633 -8.33 11.99 5.14
CA ILE A 633 -7.10 11.26 5.46
C ILE A 633 -6.32 12.13 6.45
N CYS A 634 -5.99 11.58 7.61
CA CYS A 634 -5.02 12.19 8.53
C CYS A 634 -3.69 12.36 7.78
N ARG A 635 -3.28 13.62 7.54
CA ARG A 635 -2.08 13.95 6.77
C ARG A 635 -1.30 15.09 7.43
N PRO A 636 0.03 15.15 7.19
CA PRO A 636 0.85 16.30 7.59
C PRO A 636 0.40 17.58 6.88
N ILE A 637 0.47 18.71 7.58
CA ILE A 637 0.32 20.03 6.95
C ILE A 637 1.71 20.45 6.45
N PRO A 638 1.93 20.59 5.13
CA PRO A 638 3.26 20.86 4.56
C PRO A 638 3.95 22.08 5.18
N GLY A 639 5.22 21.93 5.57
CA GLY A 639 6.03 23.00 6.14
C GLY A 639 5.65 23.42 7.57
N THR A 640 4.86 22.61 8.28
CA THR A 640 4.49 22.86 9.68
C THR A 640 4.85 21.68 10.56
N THR A 641 4.76 21.88 11.87
CA THR A 641 4.93 20.83 12.89
C THR A 641 3.60 20.22 13.33
N LEU A 642 2.54 20.36 12.52
CA LEU A 642 1.17 19.95 12.87
C LEU A 642 0.58 18.99 11.83
N CYS A 643 -0.27 18.09 12.33
CA CYS A 643 -1.18 17.29 11.51
C CYS A 643 -2.48 18.04 11.23
N SER A 644 -3.20 17.66 10.17
CA SER A 644 -4.51 18.24 9.88
C SER A 644 -5.50 18.02 11.05
N SER A 645 -6.33 19.01 11.38
CA SER A 645 -7.30 18.94 12.49
C SER A 645 -8.55 18.11 12.13
N THR A 646 -8.33 16.96 11.49
CA THR A 646 -9.36 16.09 10.93
C THR A 646 -9.97 15.20 12.01
N VAL A 647 -11.29 14.94 11.92
CA VAL A 647 -11.98 13.96 12.78
C VAL A 647 -11.61 12.56 12.33
N CYS A 648 -10.95 11.80 13.20
CA CYS A 648 -10.58 10.41 12.92
C CYS A 648 -11.79 9.48 12.81
N PRO A 649 -11.72 8.41 11.99
CA PRO A 649 -12.85 7.51 11.74
C PRO A 649 -13.40 6.82 13.00
N ILE A 650 -12.55 6.61 14.01
CA ILE A 650 -12.92 5.99 15.28
C ILE A 650 -13.10 7.06 16.34
N ALA A 651 -14.27 7.07 16.98
CA ALA A 651 -14.58 8.01 18.06
C ALA A 651 -13.56 7.93 19.21
N GLY A 652 -12.93 9.06 19.53
CA GLY A 652 -11.90 9.18 20.57
C GLY A 652 -10.45 9.07 20.08
N GLN A 653 -10.23 8.86 18.78
CA GLN A 653 -8.90 9.04 18.17
C GLN A 653 -8.66 10.49 17.77
N GLU A 654 -7.38 10.86 17.73
CA GLU A 654 -6.90 12.16 17.29
C GLU A 654 -5.85 11.97 16.17
N CYS A 655 -5.81 12.90 15.21
CA CYS A 655 -4.83 12.88 14.12
C CYS A 655 -3.50 13.43 14.66
N LEU A 656 -2.57 12.54 15.00
CA LEU A 656 -1.35 12.86 15.72
C LEU A 656 -0.10 12.52 14.89
N PRO A 657 1.03 13.25 15.07
CA PRO A 657 2.26 12.97 14.33
C PRO A 657 2.82 11.59 14.65
N ARG A 658 3.25 10.86 13.63
CA ARG A 658 3.89 9.55 13.77
C ARG A 658 5.37 9.57 13.40
N CYS A 659 5.72 10.38 12.39
CA CYS A 659 7.11 10.63 12.00
C CYS A 659 7.36 12.13 11.79
N VAL A 660 8.55 12.57 12.19
CA VAL A 660 9.05 13.94 12.00
C VAL A 660 10.39 13.92 11.29
N ARG A 661 10.69 15.01 10.57
CA ARG A 661 12.02 15.29 10.02
C ARG A 661 12.75 16.25 10.94
N VAL A 662 14.00 15.97 11.29
CA VAL A 662 14.81 16.72 12.27
C VAL A 662 16.21 17.02 11.76
N GLU A 663 16.86 18.04 12.34
CA GLU A 663 18.29 18.28 12.09
C GLU A 663 19.14 17.15 12.73
N PRO A 664 20.18 16.63 12.05
CA PRO A 664 20.94 15.49 12.52
C PRO A 664 21.54 15.67 13.92
N GLY A 665 21.32 14.70 14.79
CA GLY A 665 21.84 14.72 16.15
C GLY A 665 21.17 15.75 17.08
N THR A 666 20.03 16.31 16.67
CA THR A 666 19.21 17.23 17.49
C THR A 666 17.80 16.67 17.68
N THR A 667 17.02 17.29 18.58
CA THR A 667 15.58 17.03 18.70
C THR A 667 14.74 18.08 17.97
N ASN A 668 15.35 19.00 17.22
CA ASN A 668 14.65 20.13 16.61
C ASN A 668 13.85 19.68 15.38
N VAL A 669 12.52 19.79 15.44
CA VAL A 669 11.61 19.36 14.36
C VAL A 669 11.60 20.37 13.22
N ILE A 670 12.00 19.93 12.03
CA ILE A 670 11.90 20.72 10.79
C ILE A 670 10.45 20.73 10.31
N GLU A 671 9.85 19.55 10.19
CA GLU A 671 8.43 19.37 9.84
C GLU A 671 7.91 17.99 10.26
N VAL A 672 6.58 17.84 10.32
CA VAL A 672 5.93 16.53 10.40
C VAL A 672 5.85 15.93 9.00
N ILE A 673 6.27 14.68 8.84
CA ILE A 673 6.29 13.97 7.54
C ILE A 673 5.27 12.85 7.47
N ASP A 674 4.77 12.37 8.62
CA ASP A 674 3.69 11.39 8.69
C ASP A 674 2.76 11.64 9.88
N CYS A 675 1.47 11.40 9.67
CA CYS A 675 0.40 11.60 10.65
C CYS A 675 -0.55 10.41 10.60
N ASP A 676 -1.02 9.97 11.76
CA ASP A 676 -1.92 8.83 11.86
C ASP A 676 -3.07 9.09 12.84
N CYS A 677 -4.19 8.42 12.60
CA CYS A 677 -5.35 8.46 13.49
C CYS A 677 -5.16 7.43 14.62
N VAL A 678 -4.66 7.91 15.75
CA VAL A 678 -4.32 7.06 16.89
C VAL A 678 -5.04 7.54 18.15
N SER A 679 -5.21 6.63 19.12
CA SER A 679 -5.70 7.04 20.43
C SER A 679 -4.66 7.95 21.10
N PRO A 680 -5.04 8.99 21.87
CA PRO A 680 -4.08 9.80 22.64
C PRO A 680 -3.19 8.98 23.59
N ASN A 681 -3.60 7.74 23.92
CA ASN A 681 -2.85 6.81 24.76
C ASN A 681 -2.01 5.80 23.97
N GLU A 682 -2.00 5.86 22.65
CA GLU A 682 -1.24 4.96 21.77
C GLU A 682 0.07 5.62 21.35
N CYS A 683 1.07 4.83 20.96
CA CYS A 683 2.43 5.33 20.66
C CYS A 683 2.42 6.35 19.50
N HIS A 684 2.84 7.59 19.79
CA HIS A 684 2.91 8.68 18.82
C HIS A 684 3.96 9.73 19.22
N ILE A 685 4.16 10.74 18.37
CA ILE A 685 5.05 11.88 18.63
C ILE A 685 4.25 13.06 19.20
N GLU A 686 4.66 13.54 20.37
CA GLU A 686 4.32 14.89 20.84
C GLU A 686 5.45 15.87 20.50
N VAL A 687 5.10 17.00 19.89
CA VAL A 687 6.03 18.11 19.63
C VAL A 687 5.79 19.20 20.66
N ASP A 688 6.80 19.52 21.47
CA ASP A 688 6.76 20.63 22.42
C ASP A 688 6.81 21.95 21.64
N PRO A 689 5.73 22.76 21.66
CA PRO A 689 5.66 23.99 20.88
C PRO A 689 6.61 25.09 21.39
N ALA A 690 7.15 24.99 22.62
CA ALA A 690 8.05 25.99 23.18
C ALA A 690 9.51 25.79 22.74
N SER A 691 9.96 24.55 22.64
CA SER A 691 11.34 24.18 22.29
C SER A 691 11.46 23.67 20.86
N ASN A 692 10.34 23.36 20.21
CA ASN A 692 10.28 22.65 18.93
C ASN A 692 10.97 21.27 19.00
N SER A 693 11.02 20.67 20.19
CA SER A 693 11.55 19.32 20.43
C SER A 693 10.45 18.27 20.42
N PHE A 694 10.76 17.06 19.97
CA PHE A 694 9.80 15.95 19.97
C PHE A 694 10.08 14.92 21.08
N PHE A 695 9.06 14.18 21.50
CA PHE A 695 9.15 13.01 22.38
C PHE A 695 8.16 11.93 21.95
N CYS A 696 8.56 10.66 22.06
CA CYS A 696 7.59 9.55 21.94
C CYS A 696 6.78 9.43 23.22
N VAL A 697 5.46 9.43 23.09
CA VAL A 697 4.51 9.25 24.19
C VAL A 697 3.48 8.18 23.83
N GLY A 698 2.71 7.75 24.81
CA GLY A 698 1.70 6.70 24.64
C GLY A 698 2.17 5.30 25.06
N ALA A 699 1.21 4.38 25.10
CA ALA A 699 1.39 2.99 25.45
C ALA A 699 1.42 2.13 24.18
N CYS A 700 2.15 1.02 24.28
CA CYS A 700 2.16 -0.04 23.28
C CYS A 700 1.40 -1.26 23.79
N PRO A 701 1.03 -2.21 22.89
CA PRO A 701 0.52 -3.51 23.30
C PRO A 701 1.43 -4.20 24.34
N PRO A 702 0.89 -5.10 25.19
CA PRO A 702 1.70 -5.82 26.17
C PRO A 702 2.90 -6.51 25.53
N GLY A 703 4.10 -6.25 26.05
CA GLY A 703 5.38 -6.78 25.52
C GLY A 703 6.17 -5.82 24.63
N MET A 704 5.63 -4.63 24.35
CA MET A 704 6.28 -3.62 23.50
C MET A 704 6.49 -2.30 24.25
N THR A 705 7.49 -1.51 23.83
CA THR A 705 7.75 -0.16 24.31
C THR A 705 7.73 0.84 23.17
N CYS A 706 7.17 2.03 23.42
CA CYS A 706 7.13 3.11 22.43
C CYS A 706 8.52 3.74 22.33
N ARG A 707 9.17 3.62 21.17
CA ARG A 707 10.57 4.03 21.00
C ARG A 707 10.80 4.77 19.68
N THR A 708 11.80 5.63 19.68
CA THR A 708 12.24 6.36 18.49
C THR A 708 13.03 5.46 17.56
N ILE A 709 12.62 5.39 16.30
CA ILE A 709 13.41 4.82 15.20
C ILE A 709 13.95 5.98 14.37
N VAL A 710 15.26 5.97 14.10
CA VAL A 710 15.96 7.04 13.38
C VAL A 710 16.52 6.51 12.08
N SER A 711 16.23 7.19 10.98
CA SER A 711 16.77 6.89 9.65
C SER A 711 17.36 8.15 9.01
N ASP A 712 18.56 8.04 8.45
CA ASP A 712 19.21 9.15 7.75
C ASP A 712 18.58 9.35 6.35
N LEU A 713 18.26 10.59 6.00
CA LEU A 713 17.70 10.95 4.69
C LEU A 713 18.80 11.46 3.72
N PRO A 714 18.62 11.33 2.39
CA PRO A 714 19.62 11.75 1.39
C PRO A 714 19.97 13.24 1.41
N ASP A 715 19.08 14.08 1.92
CA ASP A 715 19.29 15.53 2.07
C ASP A 715 20.17 15.88 3.30
N GLY A 716 20.62 14.86 4.04
CA GLY A 716 21.42 15.00 5.24
C GLY A 716 20.60 15.37 6.48
N THR A 717 19.27 15.29 6.44
CA THR A 717 18.41 15.36 7.65
C THR A 717 18.14 13.97 8.21
N GLN A 718 17.50 13.88 9.37
CA GLN A 718 17.07 12.60 9.96
C GLN A 718 15.55 12.52 10.00
N GLN A 719 15.00 11.37 9.64
CA GLN A 719 13.61 11.01 9.91
C GLN A 719 13.56 10.27 11.25
N VAL A 720 12.67 10.70 12.14
CA VAL A 720 12.43 10.05 13.43
C VAL A 720 10.97 9.67 13.53
N CYS A 721 10.71 8.39 13.75
CA CYS A 721 9.37 7.83 13.93
C CYS A 721 9.23 7.27 15.35
N CYS A 722 8.03 7.36 15.93
CA CYS A 722 7.69 6.64 17.15
C CYS A 722 6.93 5.37 16.80
N GLU A 723 7.49 4.23 17.20
CA GLU A 723 6.90 2.92 16.93
C GLU A 723 6.91 2.04 18.17
N CYS A 724 5.95 1.14 18.24
CA CYS A 724 5.94 0.06 19.22
C CYS A 724 6.93 -1.00 18.79
N VAL A 725 8.09 -1.02 19.44
CA VAL A 725 9.09 -2.06 19.25
C VAL A 725 8.94 -3.08 20.37
N ASP A 726 9.20 -4.36 20.07
CA ASP A 726 9.34 -5.39 21.09
C ASP A 726 10.32 -4.89 22.15
N ASP A 727 9.91 -4.93 23.41
CA ASP A 727 10.78 -4.56 24.52
C ASP A 727 12.04 -5.44 24.42
N PRO A 728 13.24 -4.86 24.17
CA PRO A 728 14.45 -5.68 24.13
C PRO A 728 14.56 -6.31 25.51
N THR A 729 14.34 -7.63 25.56
CA THR A 729 14.31 -8.50 26.75
C THR A 729 14.95 -7.82 27.97
N PRO A 730 14.22 -7.55 29.07
CA PRO A 730 14.78 -6.89 30.25
C PRO A 730 16.09 -7.57 30.61
N PHE A 731 17.22 -6.88 30.74
CA PHE A 731 18.44 -7.55 31.16
C PHE A 731 18.47 -7.68 32.69
N ALA A 732 18.98 -8.80 33.18
CA ALA A 732 19.31 -8.96 34.58
C ALA A 732 20.80 -9.24 34.75
N CYS A 733 21.29 -9.12 35.97
CA CYS A 733 22.64 -9.47 36.35
C CYS A 733 22.61 -10.74 37.20
N CYS A 734 23.31 -11.78 36.75
CA CYS A 734 23.40 -13.06 37.44
C CYS A 734 24.77 -13.26 38.09
N ASN A 735 24.81 -13.54 39.39
CA ASN A 735 26.02 -14.00 40.06
C ASN A 735 26.09 -15.53 39.96
N ILE A 736 26.99 -16.03 39.11
CA ILE A 736 27.16 -17.46 38.83
C ILE A 736 27.63 -18.26 40.05
N ASP A 737 28.25 -17.62 41.05
CA ASP A 737 28.75 -18.30 42.24
C ASP A 737 27.67 -18.44 43.33
N THR A 738 26.73 -17.50 43.39
CA THR A 738 25.71 -17.45 44.46
C THR A 738 24.29 -17.74 43.98
N GLY A 739 24.04 -17.69 42.67
CA GLY A 739 22.71 -17.76 42.08
C GLY A 739 21.82 -16.54 42.34
N GLU A 740 22.40 -15.45 42.85
CA GLU A 740 21.69 -14.18 43.02
C GLU A 740 21.44 -13.52 41.66
N CYS A 741 20.23 -12.98 41.49
CA CYS A 741 19.84 -12.24 40.31
C CYS A 741 19.41 -10.82 40.69
N LEU A 742 19.83 -9.83 39.89
CA LEU A 742 19.46 -8.43 40.04
C LEU A 742 18.87 -7.89 38.73
N ASP A 743 17.59 -7.52 38.75
CA ASP A 743 16.94 -6.85 37.61
C ASP A 743 17.61 -5.49 37.35
N LEU A 744 17.97 -5.22 36.09
CA LEU A 744 18.46 -3.90 35.70
C LEU A 744 17.31 -2.97 35.32
N ALA A 745 17.48 -1.68 35.64
CA ALA A 745 16.57 -0.66 35.14
C ALA A 745 16.68 -0.57 33.59
N PRO A 746 15.57 -0.30 32.88
CA PRO A 746 15.57 -0.18 31.42
C PRO A 746 16.67 0.75 30.91
N GLY A 747 17.49 0.27 29.96
CA GLY A 747 18.61 1.02 29.38
C GLY A 747 19.97 0.86 30.08
N THR A 748 20.08 0.03 31.13
CA THR A 748 21.36 -0.26 31.79
C THR A 748 22.00 -1.52 31.17
N THR A 749 23.28 -1.45 30.79
CA THR A 749 24.01 -2.55 30.12
C THR A 749 25.23 -3.07 30.88
N MET A 750 25.45 -2.64 32.13
CA MET A 750 26.61 -3.05 32.93
C MET A 750 26.19 -3.65 34.27
N CYS A 751 26.73 -4.81 34.60
CA CYS A 751 26.53 -5.49 35.87
C CYS A 751 27.58 -5.11 36.92
N PRO A 752 27.26 -5.17 38.23
CA PRO A 752 28.24 -5.05 39.30
C PRO A 752 29.36 -6.11 39.18
N PRO A 753 30.58 -5.84 39.67
CA PRO A 753 31.65 -6.84 39.67
C PRO A 753 31.21 -8.13 40.38
N GLY A 754 31.38 -9.27 39.70
CA GLY A 754 30.93 -10.58 40.18
C GLY A 754 29.58 -11.05 39.61
N PHE A 755 28.95 -10.25 38.74
CA PHE A 755 27.71 -10.60 38.04
C PHE A 755 27.90 -10.56 36.52
N SER A 756 27.30 -11.51 35.81
CA SER A 756 27.22 -11.60 34.35
C SER A 756 25.88 -11.05 33.86
N LEU A 757 25.88 -10.35 32.73
CA LEU A 757 24.65 -9.84 32.11
C LEU A 757 23.89 -10.99 31.45
N VAL A 758 22.63 -11.20 31.81
CA VAL A 758 21.76 -12.24 31.25
C VAL A 758 20.52 -11.62 30.59
N PRO A 759 20.04 -12.15 29.44
CA PRO A 759 18.78 -11.73 28.84
C PRO A 759 17.58 -12.19 29.67
N GLY A 760 16.61 -11.32 29.89
CA GLY A 760 15.39 -11.60 30.66
C GLY A 760 15.46 -11.08 32.12
N PRO A 761 14.31 -10.70 32.71
CA PRO A 761 14.26 -10.36 34.14
C PRO A 761 14.53 -11.60 34.98
N CYS A 762 14.87 -11.41 36.25
CA CYS A 762 15.13 -12.50 37.18
C CYS A 762 13.94 -13.47 37.29
N GLY A 763 12.71 -13.00 37.16
CA GLY A 763 11.54 -13.87 37.25
C GLY A 763 11.37 -14.47 38.65
N ASN A 764 10.84 -15.69 38.74
CA ASN A 764 10.58 -16.36 40.03
C ASN A 764 11.74 -17.27 40.44
N LEU A 765 11.91 -17.48 41.75
CA LEU A 765 12.84 -18.46 42.28
C LEU A 765 12.36 -19.88 41.91
N ILE A 766 13.25 -20.66 41.29
CA ILE A 766 13.01 -22.02 40.81
C ILE A 766 14.20 -22.93 41.14
N ALA A 767 13.96 -24.24 41.15
CA ALA A 767 15.02 -25.23 41.16
C ALA A 767 15.75 -25.22 39.81
N CYS A 768 17.07 -25.12 39.85
CA CYS A 768 17.93 -25.23 38.69
C CYS A 768 18.79 -26.48 38.79
N CYS A 769 18.59 -27.42 37.86
CA CYS A 769 19.33 -28.66 37.81
C CYS A 769 20.58 -28.50 36.96
N LEU A 770 21.75 -28.41 37.59
CA LEU A 770 23.02 -28.28 36.91
C LEU A 770 23.45 -29.63 36.27
N PRO A 771 24.28 -29.61 35.21
CA PRO A 771 24.68 -30.83 34.49
C PRO A 771 25.43 -31.86 35.35
N ASP A 772 26.01 -31.44 36.48
CA ASP A 772 26.68 -32.32 37.44
C ASP A 772 25.71 -33.01 38.43
N GLY A 773 24.41 -32.79 38.27
CA GLY A 773 23.36 -33.36 39.09
C GLY A 773 23.10 -32.58 40.38
N THR A 774 23.78 -31.46 40.60
CA THR A 774 23.47 -30.56 41.71
C THR A 774 22.23 -29.72 41.42
N CYS A 775 21.53 -29.33 42.49
CA CYS A 775 20.38 -28.45 42.41
C CYS A 775 20.68 -27.17 43.17
N ILE A 776 20.45 -26.02 42.55
CA ILE A 776 20.46 -24.71 43.21
C ILE A 776 19.12 -24.00 43.00
N ASP A 777 18.57 -23.41 44.06
CA ASP A 777 17.41 -22.53 43.93
C ASP A 777 17.89 -21.18 43.40
N THR A 778 17.57 -20.88 42.15
CA THR A 778 17.96 -19.62 41.48
C THR A 778 16.85 -19.15 40.54
N PHE A 779 17.11 -18.10 39.80
CA PHE A 779 16.19 -17.46 38.88
C PHE A 779 16.34 -18.06 37.48
N ASP A 780 15.27 -18.06 36.67
CA ASP A 780 15.24 -18.74 35.36
C ASP A 780 16.37 -18.30 34.41
N ALA A 781 16.56 -16.98 34.30
CA ALA A 781 17.65 -16.39 33.52
C ALA A 781 19.04 -16.79 34.04
N CYS A 782 19.18 -16.90 35.37
CA CYS A 782 20.42 -17.35 36.01
C CYS A 782 20.68 -18.84 35.79
N CYS A 783 19.64 -19.67 35.81
CA CYS A 783 19.76 -21.11 35.64
C CYS A 783 20.33 -21.46 34.25
N THR A 784 19.80 -20.78 33.22
CA THR A 784 20.25 -20.95 31.85
C THR A 784 21.71 -20.55 31.68
N GLU A 785 22.13 -19.44 32.27
CA GLU A 785 23.52 -18.96 32.21
C GLU A 785 24.50 -19.89 32.93
N MET A 786 24.07 -20.52 34.03
CA MET A 786 24.84 -21.56 34.73
C MET A 786 24.86 -22.91 33.97
N GLY A 787 24.20 -23.00 32.81
CA GLY A 787 24.09 -24.23 32.01
C GLY A 787 23.17 -25.28 32.65
N GLY A 788 22.30 -24.88 33.58
CA GLY A 788 21.34 -25.75 34.23
C GLY A 788 19.98 -25.78 33.54
N MET A 789 19.18 -26.78 33.90
CA MET A 789 17.82 -26.95 33.42
C MET A 789 16.83 -26.40 34.45
N ALA A 790 16.17 -25.29 34.10
CA ALA A 790 15.17 -24.62 34.89
C ALA A 790 13.93 -25.50 35.12
N GLN A 791 13.50 -25.65 36.37
CA GLN A 791 12.24 -26.30 36.71
C GLN A 791 11.07 -25.30 36.66
N PRO A 792 9.81 -25.78 36.54
CA PRO A 792 8.64 -24.90 36.54
C PRO A 792 8.56 -23.98 37.77
N ALA A 793 7.94 -22.81 37.59
CA ALA A 793 7.78 -21.81 38.66
C ALA A 793 7.16 -22.40 39.94
N GLY A 794 7.80 -22.17 41.08
CA GLY A 794 7.35 -22.66 42.40
C GLY A 794 7.90 -24.03 42.81
N VAL A 795 8.66 -24.70 41.94
CA VAL A 795 9.46 -25.88 42.30
C VAL A 795 10.79 -25.42 42.90
N THR A 796 11.13 -25.88 44.10
CA THR A 796 12.45 -25.68 44.74
C THR A 796 13.23 -26.98 44.83
N CYS A 797 14.55 -26.89 45.01
CA CYS A 797 15.45 -28.03 45.18
C CYS A 797 15.07 -28.94 46.36
N GLU A 798 14.35 -28.39 47.34
CA GLU A 798 13.80 -29.14 48.47
C GLU A 798 12.55 -29.96 48.07
N SER A 799 11.75 -29.44 47.15
CA SER A 799 10.50 -30.08 46.68
C SER A 799 10.69 -31.07 45.52
N SER A 800 11.76 -30.91 44.74
CA SER A 800 12.12 -31.79 43.63
C SER A 800 13.65 -31.84 43.51
N PRO A 801 14.33 -32.71 44.28
CA PRO A 801 15.77 -32.89 44.12
C PRO A 801 16.02 -33.40 42.70
N CYS A 802 17.01 -32.82 42.00
CA CYS A 802 17.39 -33.18 40.63
C CYS A 802 17.83 -34.65 40.53
N GLY A 803 16.84 -35.54 40.51
CA GLY A 803 16.96 -36.96 40.31
C GLY A 803 16.47 -37.26 38.92
N LEU A 804 17.41 -37.43 37.99
CA LEU A 804 17.29 -38.06 36.67
C LEU A 804 15.85 -38.28 36.18
N THR A 805 15.21 -37.23 35.66
CA THR A 805 14.06 -37.39 34.76
C THR A 805 14.56 -37.86 33.40
N VAL A 806 14.56 -39.17 33.21
CA VAL A 806 14.74 -39.81 31.90
C VAL A 806 13.39 -39.81 31.18
N ASN A 807 13.34 -39.26 29.97
CA ASN A 807 12.16 -39.27 29.10
C ASN A 807 11.73 -40.72 28.77
N CYS A 808 10.44 -40.94 28.48
CA CYS A 808 9.93 -42.20 27.91
C CYS A 808 10.60 -42.42 26.55
N LEU A 809 11.70 -43.16 26.55
CA LEU A 809 12.58 -43.35 25.39
C LEU A 809 12.73 -44.84 25.07
N PRO A 810 12.96 -45.17 23.78
CA PRO A 810 13.33 -46.52 23.39
C PRO A 810 14.64 -46.96 24.05
N VAL A 811 14.73 -48.22 24.46
CA VAL A 811 15.98 -48.83 24.88
C VAL A 811 16.68 -49.38 23.63
N PRO A 812 17.82 -48.81 23.19
CA PRO A 812 18.44 -49.17 21.90
C PRO A 812 18.71 -50.67 21.78
N GLY A 813 18.30 -51.27 20.65
CA GLY A 813 18.50 -52.69 20.34
C GLY A 813 17.65 -53.67 21.16
N THR A 814 16.59 -53.20 21.83
CA THR A 814 15.67 -54.07 22.59
C THR A 814 14.21 -53.79 22.19
N PRO A 815 13.28 -54.73 22.47
CA PRO A 815 11.86 -54.54 22.19
C PRO A 815 11.13 -53.76 23.30
N PHE A 816 11.83 -52.99 24.13
CA PHE A 816 11.27 -52.36 25.34
C PHE A 816 11.47 -50.84 25.37
N CYS A 817 10.54 -50.14 25.99
CA CYS A 817 10.71 -48.76 26.45
C CYS A 817 11.25 -48.77 27.90
N PHE A 818 11.89 -47.66 28.33
CA PHE A 818 12.23 -47.50 29.74
C PHE A 818 10.96 -47.47 30.60
N ASP A 819 10.96 -48.24 31.69
CA ASP A 819 9.85 -48.27 32.66
C ASP A 819 9.93 -47.03 33.55
N THR A 820 9.46 -45.90 33.02
CA THR A 820 9.51 -44.57 33.66
C THR A 820 8.12 -44.03 34.01
N VAL A 821 8.08 -43.17 35.03
CA VAL A 821 6.84 -42.51 35.49
C VAL A 821 6.40 -41.49 34.45
N CYS A 822 5.29 -41.75 33.77
CA CYS A 822 4.70 -40.79 32.83
C CYS A 822 4.18 -39.54 33.56
N PRO A 823 4.20 -38.35 32.91
CA PRO A 823 3.82 -37.09 33.55
C PRO A 823 2.37 -37.06 34.05
N ILE A 824 1.49 -37.85 33.44
CA ILE A 824 0.07 -37.94 33.81
C ILE A 824 -0.18 -39.24 34.55
N ALA A 825 -0.73 -39.13 35.77
CA ALA A 825 -1.05 -40.28 36.60
C ALA A 825 -2.02 -41.24 35.88
N GLY A 826 -1.60 -42.51 35.75
CA GLY A 826 -2.36 -43.57 35.08
C GLY A 826 -1.96 -43.84 33.63
N GLN A 827 -1.01 -43.08 33.06
CA GLN A 827 -0.35 -43.44 31.81
C GLN A 827 0.83 -44.39 32.05
N GLU A 828 1.17 -45.17 31.02
CA GLU A 828 2.32 -46.08 31.00
C GLU A 828 3.17 -45.77 29.76
N CYS A 829 4.49 -45.89 29.89
CA CYS A 829 5.41 -45.71 28.76
C CYS A 829 5.34 -46.95 27.87
N ARG A 830 4.76 -46.82 26.66
CA ARG A 830 4.53 -47.93 25.74
C ARG A 830 5.14 -47.66 24.36
N PRO A 831 5.51 -48.70 23.60
CA PRO A 831 6.02 -48.53 22.25
C PRO A 831 4.95 -47.92 21.32
N ARG A 832 5.34 -46.94 20.52
CA ARG A 832 4.51 -46.32 19.48
C ARG A 832 4.91 -46.76 18.07
N CYS A 833 6.21 -46.99 17.87
CA CYS A 833 6.78 -47.51 16.62
C CYS A 833 7.80 -48.62 16.90
N VAL A 834 7.76 -49.68 16.09
CA VAL A 834 8.73 -50.80 16.14
C VAL A 834 9.32 -51.08 14.77
N LYS A 835 10.56 -51.58 14.74
CA LYS A 835 11.24 -52.02 13.54
C LYS A 835 11.14 -53.54 13.41
N THR A 836 10.81 -54.06 12.24
CA THR A 836 10.70 -55.51 11.96
C THR A 836 11.18 -55.86 10.55
N GLN A 837 11.34 -57.15 10.23
CA GLN A 837 11.60 -57.59 8.86
C GLN A 837 10.29 -57.60 8.04
N PRO A 838 10.32 -57.30 6.73
CA PRO A 838 9.14 -57.39 5.88
C PRO A 838 8.46 -58.76 5.98
N GLY A 839 7.17 -58.78 6.34
CA GLY A 839 6.38 -60.01 6.50
C GLY A 839 6.59 -60.75 7.83
N SER A 840 7.34 -60.18 8.78
CA SER A 840 7.52 -60.71 10.13
C SER A 840 6.73 -59.90 11.16
N THR A 841 6.24 -60.56 12.20
CA THR A 841 5.70 -59.90 13.40
C THR A 841 6.75 -59.71 14.48
N PHE A 842 7.97 -60.23 14.30
CA PHE A 842 9.04 -60.20 15.30
C PHE A 842 9.69 -58.82 15.37
N VAL A 843 9.66 -58.18 16.55
CA VAL A 843 10.28 -56.87 16.79
C VAL A 843 11.81 -56.99 16.86
N LEU A 844 12.51 -56.26 16.01
CA LEU A 844 13.97 -56.11 16.06
C LEU A 844 14.38 -55.08 17.12
N GLU A 845 13.73 -53.92 17.12
CA GLU A 845 13.90 -52.87 18.13
C GLU A 845 12.66 -51.96 18.17
N VAL A 846 12.45 -51.30 19.31
CA VAL A 846 11.49 -50.18 19.43
C VAL A 846 12.15 -48.91 18.91
N VAL A 847 11.47 -48.18 18.03
CA VAL A 847 11.97 -46.94 17.39
C VAL A 847 11.44 -45.70 18.10
N ASP A 848 10.24 -45.80 18.67
CA ASP A 848 9.59 -44.69 19.36
C ASP A 848 8.73 -45.19 20.54
N CYS A 849 8.70 -44.42 21.62
CA CYS A 849 7.98 -44.69 22.85
C CYS A 849 7.18 -43.46 23.25
N ASP A 850 5.96 -43.67 23.76
CA ASP A 850 5.09 -42.57 24.17
C ASP A 850 4.37 -42.90 25.48
N CYS A 851 4.02 -41.86 26.22
CA CYS A 851 3.23 -41.97 27.44
C CYS A 851 1.75 -41.99 27.08
N VAL A 852 1.16 -43.18 27.12
CA VAL A 852 -0.21 -43.42 26.67
C VAL A 852 -1.06 -44.03 27.80
N SER A 853 -2.36 -43.76 27.78
CA SER A 853 -3.29 -44.51 28.63
C SER A 853 -3.32 -45.98 28.19
N PRO A 854 -3.55 -46.96 29.09
CA PRO A 854 -3.65 -48.38 28.70
C PRO A 854 -4.68 -48.67 27.60
N ASN A 855 -5.64 -47.77 27.38
CA ASN A 855 -6.67 -47.89 26.36
C ASN A 855 -6.42 -47.07 25.10
N ASP A 856 -5.37 -46.25 25.03
CA ASP A 856 -5.05 -45.44 23.84
C ASP A 856 -4.34 -46.29 22.79
N CYS A 857 -4.38 -45.85 21.52
CA CYS A 857 -3.74 -46.53 20.39
C CYS A 857 -2.21 -46.63 20.57
N HIS A 858 -1.68 -47.84 20.70
CA HIS A 858 -0.24 -48.12 20.88
C HIS A 858 0.14 -49.54 20.41
N ILE A 859 1.45 -49.86 20.45
CA ILE A 859 1.95 -51.21 20.15
C ILE A 859 2.08 -52.04 21.43
N GLU A 860 1.43 -53.20 21.47
CA GLU A 860 1.75 -54.26 22.42
C GLU A 860 2.77 -55.23 21.82
N VAL A 861 3.78 -55.59 22.61
CA VAL A 861 4.77 -56.62 22.26
C VAL A 861 4.57 -57.81 23.20
N ASP A 862 4.26 -58.99 22.65
CA ASP A 862 4.03 -60.20 23.42
C ASP A 862 5.34 -60.84 23.95
N ALA A 863 5.21 -61.90 24.77
CA ALA A 863 6.38 -62.60 25.32
C ALA A 863 7.24 -63.34 24.28
N ALA A 864 6.78 -63.46 23.04
CA ALA A 864 7.52 -64.00 21.90
C ALA A 864 8.10 -62.89 21.00
N ASN A 865 8.07 -61.63 21.46
CA ASN A 865 8.46 -60.43 20.72
C ASN A 865 7.63 -60.16 19.46
N ASN A 866 6.38 -60.62 19.40
CA ASN A 866 5.47 -60.23 18.32
C ASN A 866 4.77 -58.92 18.65
N TRP A 867 4.68 -58.01 17.70
CA TRP A 867 3.95 -56.75 17.87
C TRP A 867 2.48 -56.88 17.41
N SER A 868 1.61 -56.10 18.04
CA SER A 868 0.23 -55.84 17.58
C SER A 868 -0.22 -54.43 17.94
N CYS A 869 -0.91 -53.74 17.03
CA CYS A 869 -1.59 -52.48 17.37
C CYS A 869 -2.86 -52.76 18.17
N VAL A 870 -2.95 -52.14 19.34
CA VAL A 870 -4.08 -52.26 20.27
C VAL A 870 -4.55 -50.89 20.75
N GLY A 871 -5.69 -50.84 21.41
CA GLY A 871 -6.26 -49.62 21.96
C GLY A 871 -7.31 -48.96 21.07
N ALA A 872 -7.89 -47.87 21.59
CA ALA A 872 -8.91 -47.05 20.97
C ALA A 872 -8.38 -45.64 20.74
N CYS A 873 -9.05 -44.92 19.84
CA CYS A 873 -8.74 -43.53 19.57
C CYS A 873 -9.69 -42.62 20.36
N SER A 874 -9.13 -41.55 20.93
CA SER A 874 -9.90 -40.56 21.67
C SER A 874 -10.94 -39.83 20.80
N THR A 875 -10.70 -39.76 19.49
CA THR A 875 -11.62 -39.20 18.51
C THR A 875 -12.73 -40.20 18.15
N PRO A 876 -14.02 -39.86 18.37
CA PRO A 876 -15.14 -40.73 17.99
C PRO A 876 -15.14 -41.05 16.49
N GLY A 877 -15.12 -42.34 16.14
CA GLY A 877 -15.09 -42.80 14.75
C GLY A 877 -13.69 -43.07 14.19
N ALA A 878 -12.63 -42.67 14.88
CA ALA A 878 -11.27 -43.08 14.54
C ALA A 878 -10.98 -44.50 15.04
N PHE A 879 -10.16 -45.24 14.30
CA PHE A 879 -9.68 -46.57 14.68
C PHE A 879 -8.14 -46.61 14.67
N CYS A 880 -7.58 -47.45 15.54
CA CYS A 880 -6.13 -47.62 15.64
C CYS A 880 -5.65 -48.47 14.45
N GLN A 881 -4.80 -47.89 13.61
CA GLN A 881 -4.31 -48.52 12.39
C GLN A 881 -2.78 -48.50 12.33
N THR A 882 -2.20 -49.52 11.69
CA THR A 882 -0.77 -49.62 11.40
C THR A 882 -0.39 -48.74 10.21
N ILE A 883 0.63 -47.91 10.38
CA ILE A 883 1.35 -47.25 9.31
C ILE A 883 2.68 -47.99 9.13
N ILE A 884 3.00 -48.34 7.88
CA ILE A 884 4.21 -49.08 7.53
C ILE A 884 5.10 -48.18 6.68
N THR A 885 6.36 -48.05 7.10
CA THR A 885 7.39 -47.29 6.39
C THR A 885 8.56 -48.20 6.07
N ASP A 886 8.96 -48.28 4.81
CA ASP A 886 10.13 -49.06 4.39
C ASP A 886 11.43 -48.34 4.80
N ASN A 887 12.36 -49.07 5.43
CA ASN A 887 13.66 -48.53 5.82
C ASN A 887 14.73 -48.86 4.76
N PRO A 888 15.76 -48.01 4.58
CA PRO A 888 16.85 -48.25 3.61
C PRO A 888 17.65 -49.54 3.84
N ASP A 889 17.64 -50.09 5.05
CA ASP A 889 18.34 -51.34 5.41
C ASP A 889 17.53 -52.61 5.09
N GLY A 890 16.36 -52.47 4.44
CA GLY A 890 15.48 -53.57 4.06
C GLY A 890 14.57 -54.07 5.18
N THR A 891 14.56 -53.39 6.33
CA THR A 891 13.54 -53.58 7.38
C THR A 891 12.33 -52.67 7.13
N ILE A 892 11.27 -52.83 7.91
CA ILE A 892 10.12 -51.92 7.94
C ILE A 892 9.91 -51.36 9.34
N THR A 893 9.52 -50.10 9.43
CA THR A 893 9.05 -49.47 10.67
C THR A 893 7.52 -49.49 10.68
N ILE A 894 6.94 -49.95 11.77
CA ILE A 894 5.50 -50.07 11.95
C ILE A 894 5.11 -49.22 13.14
N CYS A 895 4.22 -48.26 12.91
CA CYS A 895 3.69 -47.37 13.94
C CYS A 895 2.18 -47.57 14.08
N CYS A 896 1.66 -47.50 15.31
CA CYS A 896 0.21 -47.43 15.53
C CYS A 896 -0.23 -45.97 15.58
N GLN A 897 -1.23 -45.62 14.79
CA GLN A 897 -1.79 -44.27 14.78
C GLN A 897 -3.31 -44.30 14.65
N CYS A 898 -3.95 -43.30 15.24
CA CYS A 898 -5.38 -43.07 15.09
C CYS A 898 -5.69 -42.49 13.71
N MET A 899 -6.46 -43.26 12.93
CA MET A 899 -6.91 -42.88 11.59
C MET A 899 -8.42 -42.71 11.59
N ILE A 900 -8.91 -41.69 10.89
CA ILE A 900 -10.34 -41.50 10.61
C ILE A 900 -10.60 -42.15 9.24
N PRO A 901 -11.65 -43.00 9.09
CA PRO A 901 -11.97 -43.69 7.85
C PRO A 901 -12.21 -42.79 6.64
#